data_AF-A0A1C3MW84-F1
#
_entry.id   AF-A0A1C3MW84-F1
#
_cell.length_a   1.000
_cell.length_b   1.000
_cell.length_c   1.000
_cell.angle_alpha   90.00
_cell.angle_beta   90.00
_cell.angle_gamma   90.00
#
_symmetry.space_group_name_H-M   'P 1'
#
loop_
_entity.id
_entity.type
_entity.pdbx_description
1 polymer ?
#
loop_
_entity_poly.entity_id
_entity_poly.type
_entity_poly.pdbx_seq_one_letter_code
_entity_poly.pdbx_strand_id
1 'polypeptide(L)'
;MAERLTGAEFIARAREKHGDTYDYSLTRYVNSQSKVTIVCPEHGEFQQVPAKHLFGQGCASCGGRVRLTTQRFIARSRRVHGDRYDYSLVEYVNNRTRVTILCGDHGRFHQLPDGHMSGAGCPRCADRERGLARTGTTAEFLAAAAEVHGNRYFYGDVRYVNSRTKVTIICAEHGPFDQVPGSHINGVGCPACGNAQRSRRLTSSTGDFVRKAQIVHGETYDYSQVEYVRAQLKVTIGCLTHGGFRQTPNGHLSGQGCPSCAQESIARRRTDTVESFVAKALRLHGDRYDYSQVEYRHSQVKVTIVCTEHGPFRQIPSSHLVGAGCPTCGNHAIGAAKADTTVSFVRKARGVHGERYDYSQVDYARSQVAVTIVCDEHGPFRQVPNAHLSGQGCPECGFRSISAARAGSLDSFLDRAFVVHGSRFDYARVVFAGSHVKVTILCRDHGKFEQTPASHLNGSGCPSCAVEVRRIAIAGTSELFIARAVVVHGDTYDYSTVDYRNAITPVAIICPLHGRFTQVPPVHLGGSGCPRCSTSKGESAVARYLTALGLDYEHQWRDHDCRDVRGLAFDFALLDHRLLIEFDGIQHSQPVRWGSMSQEQAEAQFDAVRRRDRIKNDWAAKNGWTMLRLTDATTIEEELTSALVARGHSVPCGARKAGSATLPANTR
;
A
#
# COMPACT_ATOMS: atom_id res chain seq x y z
N MET A 1 -71.90 16.09 38.39
CA MET A 1 -72.60 16.45 37.15
C MET A 1 -71.53 16.88 36.14
N ALA A 2 -71.33 16.15 35.05
CA ALA A 2 -70.30 16.51 34.06
C ALA A 2 -70.79 17.71 33.25
N GLU A 3 -70.05 18.82 33.28
CA GLU A 3 -70.32 20.01 32.49
C GLU A 3 -70.44 19.63 31.01
N ARG A 4 -71.58 19.97 30.40
CA ARG A 4 -71.82 19.75 28.98
C ARG A 4 -70.98 20.76 28.20
N LEU A 5 -69.95 20.29 27.49
CA LEU A 5 -69.18 21.14 26.57
C LEU A 5 -70.12 21.85 25.59
N THR A 6 -69.90 23.13 25.38
CA THR A 6 -70.55 23.93 24.32
C THR A 6 -69.85 23.71 22.98
N GLY A 7 -70.51 24.05 21.87
CA GLY A 7 -69.94 23.91 20.52
C GLY A 7 -68.66 24.74 20.31
N ALA A 8 -68.58 25.92 20.90
CA ALA A 8 -67.39 26.77 20.84
C ALA A 8 -66.21 26.15 21.61
N GLU A 9 -66.46 25.57 22.78
CA GLU A 9 -65.44 24.88 23.58
C GLU A 9 -64.93 23.61 22.89
N PHE A 10 -65.79 22.88 22.18
CA PHE A 10 -65.38 21.75 21.36
C PHE A 10 -64.40 22.19 20.26
N ILE A 11 -64.72 23.27 19.52
CA ILE A 11 -63.87 23.77 18.43
C ILE A 11 -62.53 24.27 18.99
N ALA A 12 -62.52 24.98 20.12
CA ALA A 12 -61.29 25.43 20.77
C ALA A 12 -60.37 24.26 21.16
N ARG A 13 -60.91 23.22 21.81
CA ARG A 13 -60.14 22.02 22.18
C ARG A 13 -59.72 21.18 20.97
N ALA A 14 -60.52 21.18 19.90
CA ALA A 14 -60.16 20.50 18.67
C ALA A 14 -58.98 21.18 17.97
N ARG A 15 -58.96 22.53 17.93
CA ARG A 15 -57.82 23.32 17.44
C ARG A 15 -56.57 23.18 18.31
N GLU A 16 -56.72 23.06 19.63
CA GLU A 16 -55.57 22.76 20.51
C GLU A 16 -54.92 21.40 20.18
N LYS A 17 -55.71 20.41 19.78
CA LYS A 17 -55.22 19.06 19.47
C LYS A 17 -54.70 18.88 18.05
N HIS A 18 -55.36 19.50 17.07
CA HIS A 18 -55.06 19.29 15.65
C HIS A 18 -54.48 20.54 14.96
N GLY A 19 -54.32 21.66 15.66
CA GLY A 19 -53.94 22.95 15.07
C GLY A 19 -54.98 23.42 14.06
N ASP A 20 -54.52 24.09 12.99
CA ASP A 20 -55.36 24.58 11.88
C ASP A 20 -55.57 23.54 10.75
N THR A 21 -55.42 22.25 11.06
CA THR A 21 -55.51 21.20 10.02
C THR A 21 -56.94 20.90 9.54
N TYR A 22 -57.98 21.31 10.28
CA TYR A 22 -59.37 21.08 9.92
C TYR A 22 -60.19 22.36 10.02
N ASP A 23 -61.15 22.51 9.10
CA ASP A 23 -62.16 23.57 9.14
C ASP A 23 -63.44 23.06 9.84
N TYR A 24 -63.92 23.86 10.78
CA TYR A 24 -65.09 23.60 11.63
C TYR A 24 -66.27 24.51 11.30
N SER A 25 -66.22 25.24 10.18
CA SER A 25 -67.27 26.15 9.71
C SER A 25 -68.66 25.49 9.60
N LEU A 26 -68.70 24.19 9.31
CA LEU A 26 -69.92 23.39 9.18
C LEU A 26 -70.25 22.52 10.40
N THR A 27 -69.48 22.67 11.50
CA THR A 27 -69.65 21.85 12.70
C THR A 27 -70.85 22.29 13.53
N ARG A 28 -71.89 21.45 13.58
CA ARG A 28 -73.03 21.61 14.51
C ARG A 28 -72.91 20.65 15.68
N TYR A 29 -72.38 21.13 16.80
CA TYR A 29 -72.20 20.33 18.01
C TYR A 29 -73.50 20.22 18.82
N VAL A 30 -73.90 18.99 19.13
CA VAL A 30 -75.09 18.69 19.96
C VAL A 30 -74.69 18.07 21.29
N ASN A 31 -73.82 17.04 21.27
CA ASN A 31 -73.25 16.40 22.45
C ASN A 31 -71.97 15.64 22.06
N SER A 32 -71.25 15.10 23.04
CA SER A 32 -69.94 14.45 22.85
C SER A 32 -69.98 13.14 22.06
N GLN A 33 -71.17 12.55 21.88
CA GLN A 33 -71.37 11.24 21.23
C GLN A 33 -72.02 11.34 19.85
N SER A 34 -72.69 12.44 19.55
CA SER A 34 -73.34 12.67 18.25
C SER A 34 -72.32 13.11 17.22
N LYS A 35 -72.34 12.49 16.04
CA LYS A 35 -71.39 12.81 14.98
C LYS A 35 -71.54 14.27 14.54
N VAL A 36 -70.42 14.96 14.39
CA VAL A 36 -70.35 16.32 13.84
C VAL A 36 -69.65 16.29 12.49
N THR A 37 -70.03 17.21 11.60
CA THR A 37 -69.35 17.41 10.32
C THR A 37 -68.10 18.26 10.52
N ILE A 38 -66.96 17.76 10.07
CA ILE A 38 -65.65 18.42 10.10
C ILE A 38 -65.14 18.43 8.66
N VAL A 39 -64.57 19.54 8.22
CA VAL A 39 -64.03 19.66 6.86
C VAL A 39 -62.52 19.45 6.91
N CYS A 40 -62.03 18.46 6.19
CA CYS A 40 -60.61 18.30 5.93
C CYS A 40 -60.26 19.07 4.64
N PRO A 41 -59.31 20.02 4.67
CA PRO A 41 -58.87 20.74 3.46
C PRO A 41 -58.43 19.81 2.32
N GLU A 42 -57.95 18.60 2.64
CA GLU A 42 -57.50 17.62 1.64
C GLU A 42 -58.58 16.62 1.19
N HIS A 43 -59.64 16.40 1.97
CA HIS A 43 -60.60 15.30 1.73
C HIS A 43 -62.09 15.71 1.79
N GLY A 44 -62.38 16.99 2.00
CA GLY A 44 -63.74 17.51 2.11
C GLY A 44 -64.42 17.19 3.44
N GLU A 45 -65.74 17.30 3.46
CA GLU A 45 -66.60 17.06 4.63
C GLU A 45 -66.57 15.59 5.07
N PHE A 46 -66.33 15.33 6.35
CA PHE A 46 -66.47 14.01 6.95
C PHE A 46 -67.16 14.11 8.31
N GLN A 47 -67.82 13.03 8.72
CA GLN A 47 -68.52 12.96 10.00
C GLN A 47 -67.73 12.17 11.04
N GLN A 48 -67.55 12.74 12.23
CA GLN A 48 -66.85 12.08 13.32
C GLN A 48 -67.47 12.41 14.68
N VAL A 49 -67.34 11.51 15.64
CA VAL A 49 -67.78 11.75 17.03
C VAL A 49 -66.82 12.74 17.72
N PRO A 50 -67.31 13.85 18.30
CA PRO A 50 -66.49 14.87 18.97
C PRO A 50 -65.51 14.31 20.00
N ALA A 51 -65.94 13.39 20.86
CA ALA A 51 -65.05 12.78 21.85
C ALA A 51 -63.85 12.08 21.19
N LYS A 52 -64.07 11.31 20.12
CA LYS A 52 -62.99 10.62 19.39
C LYS A 52 -62.06 11.58 18.67
N HIS A 53 -62.60 12.68 18.16
CA HIS A 53 -61.81 13.73 17.51
C HIS A 53 -60.88 14.44 18.51
N LEU A 54 -61.39 14.78 19.70
CA LEU A 54 -60.58 15.34 20.80
C LEU A 54 -59.52 14.37 21.35
N PHE A 55 -59.76 13.05 21.25
CA PHE A 55 -58.75 12.02 21.55
C PHE A 55 -57.68 11.87 20.45
N GLY A 56 -57.68 12.73 19.43
CA GLY A 56 -56.64 12.77 18.40
C GLY A 56 -56.95 11.93 17.15
N GLN A 57 -58.15 11.37 17.00
CA GLN A 57 -58.52 10.72 15.74
C GLN A 57 -58.90 11.77 14.70
N GLY A 58 -58.07 11.89 13.65
CA GLY A 58 -58.33 12.78 12.51
C GLY A 58 -59.21 12.15 11.42
N CYS A 59 -59.20 12.77 10.24
CA CYS A 59 -59.87 12.23 9.06
C CYS A 59 -59.34 10.82 8.73
N ALA A 60 -60.25 9.85 8.51
CA ALA A 60 -59.88 8.46 8.21
C ALA A 60 -59.05 8.32 6.92
N SER A 61 -59.19 9.28 6.00
CA SER A 61 -58.43 9.36 4.75
C SER A 61 -57.00 9.89 4.96
N CYS A 62 -56.80 10.78 5.95
CA CYS A 62 -55.47 11.22 6.40
C CYS A 62 -54.78 10.16 7.30
N GLY A 63 -55.56 9.43 8.10
CA GLY A 63 -55.09 8.44 9.08
C GLY A 63 -54.69 7.06 8.51
N GLY A 64 -54.60 6.91 7.18
CA GLY A 64 -53.94 5.75 6.57
C GLY A 64 -54.83 4.61 6.07
N ARG A 65 -56.14 4.82 5.84
CA ARG A 65 -56.99 3.79 5.20
C ARG A 65 -57.14 3.92 3.68
N VAL A 66 -56.54 4.92 3.07
CA VAL A 66 -56.52 5.09 1.61
C VAL A 66 -55.15 4.65 1.08
N ARG A 67 -55.14 3.71 0.12
CA ARG A 67 -53.91 3.30 -0.58
C ARG A 67 -53.20 4.55 -1.12
N LEU A 68 -51.92 4.69 -0.80
CA LEU A 68 -51.09 5.77 -1.33
C LEU A 68 -50.95 5.56 -2.84
N THR A 69 -51.28 6.58 -3.64
CA THR A 69 -51.06 6.56 -5.09
C THR A 69 -49.69 7.17 -5.40
N THR A 70 -49.15 6.92 -6.59
CA THR A 70 -47.89 7.52 -7.07
C THR A 70 -47.89 9.04 -6.92
N GLN A 71 -48.99 9.72 -7.29
CA GLN A 71 -49.10 11.17 -7.13
C GLN A 71 -49.07 11.63 -5.66
N ARG A 72 -49.72 10.87 -4.76
CA ARG A 72 -49.69 11.17 -3.32
C ARG A 72 -48.32 10.95 -2.70
N PHE A 73 -47.60 9.93 -3.13
CA PHE A 73 -46.20 9.72 -2.74
C PHE A 73 -45.34 10.92 -3.15
N ILE A 74 -45.41 11.34 -4.42
CA ILE A 74 -44.63 12.48 -4.93
C ILE A 74 -44.95 13.77 -4.17
N ALA A 75 -46.24 14.06 -3.93
CA ALA A 75 -46.66 15.24 -3.19
C ALA A 75 -46.09 15.25 -1.76
N ARG A 76 -46.13 14.11 -1.07
CA ARG A 76 -45.58 13.99 0.29
C ARG A 76 -44.06 14.07 0.31
N SER A 77 -43.38 13.48 -0.67
CA SER A 77 -41.92 13.55 -0.80
C SER A 77 -41.44 14.97 -1.09
N ARG A 78 -42.15 15.74 -1.93
CA ARG A 78 -41.87 17.17 -2.16
C ARG A 78 -42.07 18.04 -0.92
N ARG A 79 -43.02 17.71 -0.03
CA ARG A 79 -43.16 18.45 1.26
C ARG A 79 -41.94 18.29 2.16
N VAL A 80 -41.23 17.15 2.07
CA VAL A 80 -40.08 16.85 2.93
C VAL A 80 -38.77 17.35 2.31
N HIS A 81 -38.61 17.19 1.00
CA HIS A 81 -37.35 17.47 0.30
C HIS A 81 -37.38 18.70 -0.62
N GLY A 82 -38.53 19.37 -0.76
CA GLY A 82 -38.73 20.46 -1.72
C GLY A 82 -38.54 19.98 -3.16
N ASP A 83 -37.94 20.83 -3.99
CA ASP A 83 -37.61 20.54 -5.40
C ASP A 83 -36.24 19.88 -5.58
N ARG A 84 -35.66 19.33 -4.50
CA ARG A 84 -34.31 18.74 -4.51
C ARG A 84 -34.21 17.44 -5.31
N TYR A 85 -35.35 16.80 -5.60
CA TYR A 85 -35.42 15.53 -6.33
C TYR A 85 -36.47 15.58 -7.45
N ASP A 86 -36.14 14.95 -8.57
CA ASP A 86 -37.09 14.69 -9.65
C ASP A 86 -37.69 13.28 -9.49
N TYR A 87 -39.01 13.21 -9.65
CA TYR A 87 -39.83 12.01 -9.47
C TYR A 87 -40.47 11.53 -10.78
N SER A 88 -40.01 12.04 -11.93
CA SER A 88 -40.48 11.71 -13.28
C SER A 88 -40.51 10.20 -13.59
N LEU A 89 -39.72 9.40 -12.88
CA LEU A 89 -39.58 7.95 -13.09
C LEU A 89 -40.14 7.09 -11.95
N VAL A 90 -40.88 7.70 -11.03
CA VAL A 90 -41.43 6.98 -9.88
C VAL A 90 -42.72 6.28 -10.26
N GLU A 91 -42.74 4.96 -10.07
CA GLU A 91 -43.95 4.15 -10.03
C GLU A 91 -44.14 3.59 -8.62
N TYR A 92 -45.10 4.13 -7.87
CA TYR A 92 -45.35 3.69 -6.50
C TYR A 92 -46.26 2.47 -6.49
N VAL A 93 -45.77 1.36 -5.94
CA VAL A 93 -46.56 0.13 -5.74
C VAL A 93 -46.97 -0.03 -4.27
N ASN A 94 -46.02 0.08 -3.34
CA ASN A 94 -46.23 0.02 -1.90
C ASN A 94 -45.00 0.57 -1.15
N ASN A 95 -45.07 0.72 0.18
CA ASN A 95 -43.98 1.26 0.99
C ASN A 95 -42.74 0.36 1.13
N ARG A 96 -42.81 -0.91 0.72
CA ARG A 96 -41.74 -1.92 0.81
C ARG A 96 -41.02 -2.15 -0.52
N THR A 97 -41.59 -1.68 -1.63
CA THR A 97 -40.96 -1.74 -2.95
C THR A 97 -40.16 -0.46 -3.17
N ARG A 98 -38.88 -0.61 -3.57
CA ARG A 98 -38.01 0.54 -3.82
C ARG A 98 -38.49 1.33 -5.03
N VAL A 99 -38.44 2.65 -4.93
CA VAL A 99 -38.73 3.57 -6.03
C VAL A 99 -37.43 4.21 -6.54
N THR A 100 -37.42 4.56 -7.82
CA THR A 100 -36.28 5.22 -8.48
C THR A 100 -36.48 6.73 -8.48
N ILE A 101 -35.61 7.44 -7.77
CA ILE A 101 -35.68 8.90 -7.58
C ILE A 101 -34.44 9.52 -8.22
N LEU A 102 -34.60 10.68 -8.85
CA LEU A 102 -33.51 11.42 -9.49
C LEU A 102 -33.00 12.52 -8.56
N CYS A 103 -31.71 12.49 -8.25
CA CYS A 103 -31.00 13.59 -7.63
C CYS A 103 -30.29 14.41 -8.71
N GLY A 104 -30.46 15.74 -8.69
CA GLY A 104 -29.81 16.63 -9.65
C GLY A 104 -28.28 16.51 -9.68
N ASP A 105 -27.67 16.23 -8.53
CA ASP A 105 -26.20 16.15 -8.41
C ASP A 105 -25.64 14.75 -8.70
N HIS A 106 -26.36 13.69 -8.32
CA HIS A 106 -25.81 12.33 -8.28
C HIS A 106 -26.55 11.34 -9.19
N GLY A 107 -27.56 11.81 -9.93
CA GLY A 107 -28.37 10.98 -10.82
C GLY A 107 -29.36 10.10 -10.08
N ARG A 108 -29.73 8.98 -10.71
CA ARG A 108 -30.75 8.03 -10.21
C ARG A 108 -30.26 7.30 -8.96
N PHE A 109 -31.12 7.18 -7.95
CA PHE A 109 -30.90 6.33 -6.79
C PHE A 109 -32.20 5.64 -6.36
N HIS A 110 -32.07 4.50 -5.69
CA HIS A 110 -33.21 3.70 -5.24
C HIS A 110 -33.40 3.84 -3.73
N GLN A 111 -34.64 4.03 -3.30
CA GLN A 111 -34.96 4.12 -1.88
C GLN A 111 -36.34 3.56 -1.60
N LEU A 112 -36.57 3.11 -0.36
CA LEU A 112 -37.91 2.76 0.09
C LEU A 112 -38.76 4.03 0.23
N PRO A 113 -40.01 4.06 -0.29
CA PRO A 113 -40.90 5.20 -0.16
C PRO A 113 -41.06 5.71 1.28
N ASP A 114 -41.16 4.79 2.25
CA ASP A 114 -41.32 5.12 3.67
C ASP A 114 -40.09 5.84 4.24
N GLY A 115 -38.89 5.32 3.94
CA GLY A 115 -37.63 5.97 4.32
C GLY A 115 -37.45 7.33 3.67
N HIS A 116 -37.81 7.45 2.39
CA HIS A 116 -37.73 8.72 1.67
C HIS A 116 -38.68 9.78 2.25
N MET A 117 -39.94 9.41 2.51
CA MET A 117 -40.93 10.29 3.15
C MET A 117 -40.59 10.62 4.61
N SER A 118 -39.74 9.84 5.26
CA SER A 118 -39.25 10.11 6.62
C SER A 118 -38.03 11.05 6.65
N GLY A 119 -37.60 11.56 5.50
CA GLY A 119 -36.48 12.51 5.39
C GLY A 119 -35.16 11.89 4.96
N ALA A 120 -35.10 10.59 4.65
CA ALA A 120 -33.89 10.01 4.08
C ALA A 120 -33.73 10.48 2.63
N GLY A 121 -32.68 11.24 2.35
CA GLY A 121 -32.35 11.75 1.01
C GLY A 121 -31.42 10.83 0.22
N CYS A 122 -30.77 11.40 -0.80
CA CYS A 122 -29.75 10.71 -1.59
C CYS A 122 -28.54 10.31 -0.70
N PRO A 123 -28.14 9.03 -0.68
CA PRO A 123 -27.05 8.55 0.17
C PRO A 123 -25.71 9.22 -0.18
N ARG A 124 -25.47 9.56 -1.47
CA ARG A 124 -24.25 10.23 -1.90
C ARG A 124 -24.18 11.70 -1.48
N CYS A 125 -25.31 12.42 -1.49
CA CYS A 125 -25.39 13.76 -0.88
C CYS A 125 -25.07 13.69 0.61
N ALA A 126 -25.67 12.73 1.31
CA ALA A 126 -25.47 12.56 2.75
C ALA A 126 -24.02 12.20 3.11
N ASP A 127 -23.35 11.38 2.30
CA ASP A 127 -21.92 11.08 2.47
C ASP A 127 -21.02 12.28 2.20
N ARG A 128 -21.34 13.09 1.18
CA ARG A 128 -20.62 14.34 0.89
C ARG A 128 -20.76 15.32 2.05
N GLU A 129 -21.97 15.57 2.53
CA GLU A 129 -22.24 16.46 3.67
C GLU A 129 -21.57 15.97 4.96
N ARG A 130 -21.62 14.66 5.26
CA ARG A 130 -20.88 14.06 6.38
C ARG A 130 -19.37 14.15 6.23
N GLY A 131 -18.86 14.10 5.00
CA GLY A 131 -17.45 14.26 4.67
C GLY A 131 -16.95 15.68 4.89
N LEU A 132 -17.74 16.68 4.48
CA LEU A 132 -17.46 18.10 4.75
C LEU A 132 -17.53 18.42 6.24
N ALA A 133 -18.53 17.91 6.97
CA ALA A 133 -18.63 18.09 8.42
C ALA A 133 -17.47 17.42 9.21
N ARG A 134 -16.75 16.46 8.61
CA ARG A 134 -15.58 15.78 9.20
C ARG A 134 -14.24 16.37 8.77
N THR A 135 -14.21 17.20 7.73
CA THR A 135 -12.99 17.85 7.26
C THR A 135 -12.98 19.26 7.84
N GLY A 136 -12.29 19.41 8.97
CA GLY A 136 -12.11 20.71 9.61
C GLY A 136 -11.50 21.74 8.64
N THR A 137 -11.65 23.02 8.95
CA THR A 137 -11.09 24.07 8.10
C THR A 137 -9.57 24.18 8.29
N THR A 138 -8.88 24.84 7.36
CA THR A 138 -7.44 25.14 7.54
C THR A 138 -7.20 25.97 8.80
N ALA A 139 -8.13 26.88 9.15
CA ALA A 139 -8.06 27.68 10.36
C ALA A 139 -8.12 26.83 11.65
N GLU A 140 -9.02 25.84 11.69
CA GLU A 140 -9.14 24.91 12.83
C GLU A 140 -7.89 24.06 13.03
N PHE A 141 -7.29 23.57 11.93
CA PHE A 141 -6.02 22.84 12.01
C PHE A 141 -4.89 23.71 12.56
N LEU A 142 -4.77 24.96 12.11
CA LEU A 142 -3.74 25.89 12.56
C LEU A 142 -3.88 26.21 14.06
N ALA A 143 -5.11 26.42 14.54
CA ALA A 143 -5.39 26.65 15.96
C ALA A 143 -4.97 25.44 16.81
N ALA A 144 -5.36 24.22 16.43
CA ALA A 144 -4.99 23.01 17.16
C ALA A 144 -3.49 22.73 17.12
N ALA A 145 -2.81 23.01 16.01
CA ALA A 145 -1.36 22.84 15.89
C ALA A 145 -0.59 23.82 16.80
N ALA A 146 -1.07 25.07 16.91
CA ALA A 146 -0.51 26.09 17.79
C ALA A 146 -0.65 25.74 19.28
N GLU A 147 -1.76 25.12 19.71
CA GLU A 147 -1.91 24.67 21.10
C GLU A 147 -0.90 23.58 21.48
N VAL A 148 -0.60 22.66 20.56
CA VAL A 148 0.25 21.49 20.85
C VAL A 148 1.74 21.83 20.76
N HIS A 149 2.14 22.65 19.79
CA HIS A 149 3.56 22.91 19.50
C HIS A 149 3.98 24.36 19.71
N GLY A 150 3.07 25.28 20.03
CA GLY A 150 3.35 26.71 20.17
C GLY A 150 3.98 27.30 18.90
N ASN A 151 4.97 28.17 19.09
CA ASN A 151 5.69 28.86 17.99
C ASN A 151 6.83 28.04 17.37
N ARG A 152 6.84 26.71 17.52
CA ARG A 152 7.96 25.86 17.07
C ARG A 152 7.96 25.60 15.56
N TYR A 153 6.83 25.78 14.90
CA TYR A 153 6.65 25.50 13.48
C TYR A 153 5.96 26.65 12.77
N PHE A 154 6.32 26.86 11.50
CA PHE A 154 5.67 27.81 10.61
C PHE A 154 4.79 27.06 9.60
N TYR A 155 3.60 27.60 9.35
CA TYR A 155 2.53 26.96 8.56
C TYR A 155 2.10 27.80 7.34
N GLY A 156 2.97 28.70 6.85
CA GLY A 156 2.62 29.72 5.85
C GLY A 156 2.00 29.19 4.55
N ASP A 157 2.40 27.99 4.12
CA ASP A 157 1.95 27.39 2.85
C ASP A 157 0.98 26.21 3.04
N VAL A 158 0.43 26.03 4.24
CA VAL A 158 -0.41 24.86 4.53
C VAL A 158 -1.85 25.07 4.03
N ARG A 159 -2.28 24.23 3.09
CA ARG A 159 -3.70 24.07 2.72
C ARG A 159 -4.22 22.75 3.29
N TYR A 160 -5.07 22.83 4.30
CA TYR A 160 -5.66 21.64 4.91
C TYR A 160 -6.80 21.10 4.04
N VAL A 161 -6.64 19.87 3.58
CA VAL A 161 -7.66 19.14 2.82
C VAL A 161 -8.39 18.14 3.69
N ASN A 162 -7.65 17.35 4.47
CA ASN A 162 -8.18 16.38 5.44
C ASN A 162 -7.07 15.94 6.40
N SER A 163 -7.42 15.14 7.42
CA SER A 163 -6.49 14.68 8.45
C SER A 163 -5.44 13.65 8.01
N ARG A 164 -5.50 13.16 6.76
CA ARG A 164 -4.64 12.10 6.21
C ARG A 164 -3.73 12.57 5.07
N THR A 165 -4.08 13.65 4.37
CA THR A 165 -3.24 14.23 3.32
C THR A 165 -2.08 14.98 3.96
N LYS A 166 -0.85 14.66 3.53
CA LYS A 166 0.36 15.30 4.05
C LYS A 166 0.36 16.80 3.74
N VAL A 167 0.86 17.58 4.68
CA VAL A 167 1.11 19.02 4.54
C VAL A 167 2.58 19.28 4.84
N THR A 168 3.15 20.29 4.18
CA THR A 168 4.53 20.72 4.42
C THR A 168 4.55 21.69 5.59
N ILE A 169 5.24 21.31 6.67
CA ILE A 169 5.38 22.09 7.90
C ILE A 169 6.84 22.52 8.00
N ILE A 170 7.09 23.78 8.38
CA ILE A 170 8.46 24.30 8.45
C ILE A 170 8.91 24.32 9.92
N CYS A 171 9.97 23.58 10.23
CA CYS A 171 10.64 23.66 11.52
C CYS A 171 11.65 24.80 11.51
N ALA A 172 11.65 25.63 12.56
CA ALA A 172 12.61 26.74 12.69
C ALA A 172 14.08 26.26 12.70
N GLU A 173 14.36 25.06 13.21
CA GLU A 173 15.72 24.52 13.32
C GLU A 173 16.14 23.67 12.09
N HIS A 174 15.22 22.98 11.44
CA HIS A 174 15.54 21.93 10.45
C HIS A 174 14.88 22.12 9.08
N GLY A 175 14.16 23.23 8.87
CA GLY A 175 13.53 23.55 7.59
C GLY A 175 12.22 22.79 7.31
N PRO A 176 11.75 22.76 6.05
CA PRO A 176 10.47 22.14 5.65
C PRO A 176 10.51 20.62 5.75
N PHE A 177 9.43 20.02 6.25
CA PHE A 177 9.22 18.58 6.27
C PHE A 177 7.72 18.24 6.08
N ASP A 178 7.45 17.10 5.44
CA ASP A 178 6.08 16.66 5.20
C ASP A 178 5.55 15.79 6.33
N GLN A 179 4.37 16.14 6.84
CA GLN A 179 3.71 15.37 7.88
C GLN A 179 2.20 15.35 7.70
N VAL A 180 1.56 14.30 8.21
CA VAL A 180 0.11 14.17 8.23
C VAL A 180 -0.47 15.05 9.37
N PRO A 181 -1.45 15.94 9.09
CA PRO A 181 -2.06 16.81 10.08
C PRO A 181 -2.54 16.09 11.35
N GLY A 182 -3.19 14.94 11.20
CA GLY A 182 -3.67 14.14 12.33
C GLY A 182 -2.56 13.62 13.25
N SER A 183 -1.37 13.31 12.72
CA SER A 183 -0.22 12.92 13.54
C SER A 183 0.44 14.12 14.22
N HIS A 184 0.44 15.27 13.54
CA HIS A 184 1.03 16.50 14.06
C HIS A 184 0.27 17.01 15.29
N ILE A 185 -1.06 17.07 15.24
CA ILE A 185 -1.90 17.46 16.39
C ILE A 185 -1.81 16.48 17.56
N ASN A 186 -1.44 15.22 17.32
CA ASN A 186 -1.20 14.22 18.37
C ASN A 186 0.19 14.34 19.03
N GLY A 187 0.91 15.44 18.80
CA GLY A 187 2.19 15.74 19.43
C GLY A 187 3.43 15.20 18.70
N VAL A 188 3.28 14.63 17.51
CA VAL A 188 4.44 14.19 16.71
C VAL A 188 5.05 15.40 16.01
N GLY A 189 6.22 15.84 16.46
CA GLY A 189 6.96 16.97 15.88
C GLY A 189 7.91 16.59 14.72
N CYS A 190 8.85 17.48 14.43
CA CYS A 190 9.89 17.28 13.43
C CYS A 190 10.73 16.02 13.72
N PRO A 191 10.89 15.10 12.74
CA PRO A 191 11.69 13.89 12.89
C PRO A 191 13.16 14.17 13.24
N ALA A 192 13.75 15.25 12.70
CA ALA A 192 15.13 15.63 12.98
C ALA A 192 15.31 16.09 14.44
N CYS A 193 14.41 16.94 14.95
CA CYS A 193 14.38 17.30 16.38
C CYS A 193 14.21 16.07 17.27
N GLY A 194 13.31 15.15 16.91
CA GLY A 194 13.07 13.91 17.68
C GLY A 194 14.30 13.01 17.74
N ASN A 195 15.02 12.87 16.62
CA ASN A 195 16.26 12.11 16.56
C ASN A 195 17.39 12.76 17.35
N ALA A 196 17.53 14.08 17.31
CA ALA A 196 18.53 14.81 18.11
C ALA A 196 18.29 14.64 19.61
N GLN A 197 17.04 14.76 20.08
CA GLN A 197 16.68 14.53 21.48
C GLN A 197 16.90 13.07 21.91
N ARG A 198 16.55 12.11 21.05
CA ARG A 198 16.80 10.68 21.31
C ARG A 198 18.30 10.36 21.38
N SER A 199 19.11 10.96 20.53
CA SER A 199 20.56 10.79 20.53
C SER A 199 21.20 11.31 21.83
N ARG A 200 20.80 12.50 22.30
CA ARG A 200 21.26 13.06 23.59
C ARG A 200 20.88 12.19 24.80
N ARG A 201 19.74 11.50 24.76
CA ARG A 201 19.33 10.55 25.82
C ARG A 201 20.11 9.23 25.77
N LEU A 202 20.72 8.89 24.63
CA LEU A 202 21.41 7.60 24.40
C LEU A 202 22.93 7.69 24.58
N THR A 203 23.51 8.88 24.70
CA THR A 203 24.94 9.06 25.00
C THR A 203 25.19 8.88 26.50
N SER A 204 25.37 7.63 26.94
CA SER A 204 25.88 7.29 28.27
C SER A 204 27.37 7.66 28.34
N SER A 205 27.85 8.16 29.47
CA SER A 205 29.30 8.39 29.67
C SER A 205 30.04 7.07 29.96
N THR A 206 31.35 7.02 29.76
CA THR A 206 32.20 5.86 30.14
C THR A 206 32.04 5.51 31.62
N GLY A 207 31.93 6.51 32.49
CA GLY A 207 31.70 6.31 33.93
C GLY A 207 30.34 5.66 34.25
N ASP A 208 29.29 5.97 33.49
CA ASP A 208 27.97 5.36 33.68
C ASP A 208 27.94 3.88 33.24
N PHE A 209 28.71 3.53 32.22
CA PHE A 209 28.84 2.15 31.76
C PHE A 209 29.53 1.28 32.83
N VAL A 210 30.65 1.75 33.39
CA VAL A 210 31.43 1.00 34.39
C VAL A 210 30.58 0.73 35.64
N ARG A 211 29.85 1.73 36.15
CA ARG A 211 28.96 1.53 37.32
C ARG A 211 27.90 0.47 37.07
N LYS A 212 27.26 0.48 35.88
CA LYS A 212 26.25 -0.53 35.53
C LYS A 212 26.86 -1.92 35.33
N ALA A 213 28.06 -2.01 34.79
CA ALA A 213 28.75 -3.28 34.58
C ALA A 213 29.16 -3.92 35.92
N GLN A 214 29.63 -3.12 36.88
CA GLN A 214 29.95 -3.57 38.24
C GLN A 214 28.71 -4.09 39.00
N ILE A 215 27.52 -3.56 38.76
CA ILE A 215 26.28 -4.09 39.36
C ILE A 215 25.97 -5.50 38.85
N VAL A 216 26.22 -5.76 37.56
CA VAL A 216 25.85 -7.05 36.93
C VAL A 216 26.89 -8.14 37.19
N HIS A 217 28.18 -7.78 37.17
CA HIS A 217 29.28 -8.75 37.24
C HIS A 217 30.16 -8.63 38.50
N GLY A 218 29.94 -7.65 39.36
CA GLY A 218 30.79 -7.39 40.53
C GLY A 218 32.22 -6.98 40.14
N GLU A 219 33.21 -7.41 40.91
CA GLU A 219 34.64 -7.13 40.69
C GLU A 219 35.35 -8.15 39.76
N THR A 220 34.59 -8.93 38.99
CA THR A 220 35.16 -10.03 38.18
C THR A 220 35.87 -9.58 36.90
N TYR A 221 35.71 -8.32 36.49
CA TYR A 221 36.27 -7.77 35.26
C TYR A 221 36.96 -6.42 35.49
N ASP A 222 38.05 -6.19 34.75
CA ASP A 222 38.77 -4.92 34.68
C ASP A 222 38.28 -4.09 33.48
N TYR A 223 37.95 -2.83 33.74
CA TYR A 223 37.44 -1.87 32.75
C TYR A 223 38.42 -0.73 32.45
N SER A 224 39.68 -0.83 32.92
CA SER A 224 40.73 0.18 32.76
C SER A 224 41.01 0.60 31.30
N GLN A 225 40.69 -0.27 30.33
CA GLN A 225 40.91 -0.05 28.89
C GLN A 225 39.62 0.29 28.11
N VAL A 226 38.52 0.59 28.80
CA VAL A 226 37.23 0.88 28.15
C VAL A 226 37.06 2.37 27.89
N GLU A 227 36.96 2.74 26.61
CA GLU A 227 36.46 4.04 26.18
C GLU A 227 35.07 3.89 25.55
N TYR A 228 34.04 4.42 26.22
CA TYR A 228 32.67 4.31 25.75
C TYR A 228 32.36 5.39 24.71
N VAL A 229 32.22 4.97 23.45
CA VAL A 229 31.79 5.87 22.36
C VAL A 229 30.30 5.68 22.03
N ARG A 230 29.83 4.43 21.92
CA ARG A 230 28.42 4.08 21.64
C ARG A 230 28.10 2.62 21.99
N ALA A 231 26.85 2.33 22.32
CA ALA A 231 26.39 1.03 22.86
C ALA A 231 26.67 -0.21 21.98
N GLN A 232 26.83 -0.02 20.67
CA GLN A 232 27.01 -1.10 19.68
C GLN A 232 28.47 -1.28 19.23
N LEU A 233 29.39 -0.41 19.65
CA LEU A 233 30.81 -0.56 19.34
C LEU A 233 31.45 -1.51 20.35
N LYS A 234 32.18 -2.53 19.87
CA LYS A 234 32.85 -3.50 20.74
C LYS A 234 33.99 -2.82 21.51
N VAL A 235 33.94 -2.88 22.84
CA VAL A 235 34.99 -2.43 23.76
C VAL A 235 35.81 -3.63 24.23
N THR A 236 37.03 -3.39 24.67
CA THR A 236 37.91 -4.41 25.24
C THR A 236 37.71 -4.44 26.76
N ILE A 237 37.23 -5.57 27.29
CA ILE A 237 36.98 -5.78 28.72
C ILE A 237 38.00 -6.81 29.22
N GLY A 238 38.66 -6.54 30.34
CA GLY A 238 39.60 -7.45 30.98
C GLY A 238 38.89 -8.49 31.82
N CYS A 239 39.07 -9.77 31.53
CA CYS A 239 38.73 -10.85 32.44
C CYS A 239 39.93 -11.20 33.31
N LEU A 240 39.76 -11.26 34.63
CA LEU A 240 40.85 -11.56 35.56
C LEU A 240 41.49 -12.95 35.34
N THR A 241 40.76 -13.88 34.71
CA THR A 241 41.23 -15.26 34.47
C THR A 241 41.76 -15.49 33.06
N HIS A 242 41.24 -14.79 32.04
CA HIS A 242 41.52 -15.08 30.62
C HIS A 242 42.01 -13.87 29.82
N GLY A 243 42.28 -12.74 30.48
CA GLY A 243 42.76 -11.52 29.85
C GLY A 243 41.68 -10.72 29.09
N GLY A 244 42.12 -9.83 28.20
CA GLY A 244 41.24 -8.92 27.46
C GLY A 244 40.42 -9.61 26.37
N PHE A 245 39.11 -9.39 26.36
CA PHE A 245 38.20 -9.88 25.31
C PHE A 245 37.31 -8.75 24.78
N ARG A 246 36.84 -8.88 23.54
CA ARG A 246 36.04 -7.85 22.86
C ARG A 246 34.55 -8.15 22.94
N GLN A 247 33.77 -7.23 23.49
CA GLN A 247 32.32 -7.37 23.62
C GLN A 247 31.61 -6.02 23.48
N THR A 248 30.34 -6.02 23.06
CA THR A 248 29.54 -4.79 23.05
C THR A 248 29.10 -4.42 24.48
N PRO A 249 29.13 -3.13 24.87
CA PRO A 249 28.62 -2.66 26.16
C PRO A 249 27.22 -3.17 26.49
N ASN A 250 26.30 -3.18 25.53
CA ASN A 250 24.93 -3.64 25.76
C ASN A 250 24.85 -5.15 26.04
N GLY A 251 25.61 -5.95 25.28
CA GLY A 251 25.75 -7.38 25.52
C GLY A 251 26.35 -7.70 26.89
N HIS A 252 27.37 -6.95 27.31
CA HIS A 252 27.96 -7.12 28.63
C HIS A 252 26.97 -6.80 29.77
N LEU A 253 26.25 -5.66 29.67
CA LEU A 253 25.22 -5.27 30.64
C LEU A 253 24.03 -6.25 30.69
N SER A 254 23.76 -6.98 29.61
CA SER A 254 22.75 -8.05 29.59
C SER A 254 23.19 -9.35 30.28
N GLY A 255 24.38 -9.38 30.90
CA GLY A 255 24.90 -10.54 31.65
C GLY A 255 25.82 -11.46 30.84
N GLN A 256 26.22 -11.08 29.62
CA GLN A 256 27.19 -11.87 28.87
C GLN A 256 28.61 -11.63 29.41
N GLY A 257 29.22 -12.66 30.01
CA GLY A 257 30.59 -12.62 30.54
C GLY A 257 31.67 -13.00 29.50
N CYS A 258 32.86 -13.35 30.00
CA CYS A 258 33.97 -13.83 29.18
C CYS A 258 33.61 -15.15 28.44
N PRO A 259 33.76 -15.21 27.11
CA PRO A 259 33.51 -16.42 26.32
C PRO A 259 34.34 -17.63 26.78
N SER A 260 35.59 -17.42 27.21
CA SER A 260 36.46 -18.50 27.67
C SER A 260 35.99 -19.12 28.99
N CYS A 261 35.58 -18.29 29.98
CA CYS A 261 34.94 -18.79 31.20
C CYS A 261 33.66 -19.58 30.89
N ALA A 262 32.85 -19.09 29.95
CA ALA A 262 31.63 -19.76 29.55
C ALA A 262 31.93 -21.16 28.94
N GLN A 263 32.93 -21.27 28.07
CA GLN A 263 33.34 -22.55 27.48
C GLN A 263 33.84 -23.55 28.53
N GLU A 264 34.65 -23.12 29.50
CA GLU A 264 35.12 -23.99 30.59
C GLU A 264 33.99 -24.49 31.49
N SER A 265 32.99 -23.64 31.76
CA SER A 265 31.81 -24.03 32.54
C SER A 265 30.93 -25.05 31.78
N ILE A 266 30.87 -24.93 30.45
CA ILE A 266 30.14 -25.88 29.58
C ILE A 266 30.88 -27.20 29.46
N ALA A 267 32.22 -27.18 29.37
CA ALA A 267 33.06 -28.38 29.31
C ALA A 267 32.93 -29.22 30.59
N ARG A 268 32.98 -28.57 31.77
CA ARG A 268 32.78 -29.24 33.08
C ARG A 268 31.40 -29.86 33.24
N ARG A 269 30.36 -29.30 32.60
CA ARG A 269 29.00 -29.86 32.61
C ARG A 269 28.78 -30.98 31.59
N ARG A 270 29.70 -31.20 30.64
CA ARG A 270 29.51 -32.10 29.49
C ARG A 270 30.20 -33.47 29.60
N THR A 271 31.05 -33.70 30.59
CA THR A 271 31.68 -35.01 30.81
C THR A 271 30.77 -35.92 31.65
N ASP A 272 29.71 -36.45 31.04
CA ASP A 272 28.97 -37.59 31.57
C ASP A 272 29.76 -38.89 31.25
N THR A 273 29.96 -39.78 32.22
CA THR A 273 30.58 -41.09 32.01
C THR A 273 29.58 -42.10 31.42
N VAL A 274 30.09 -43.20 30.84
CA VAL A 274 29.26 -44.32 30.33
C VAL A 274 28.29 -44.80 31.42
N GLU A 275 28.78 -44.93 32.65
CA GLU A 275 28.02 -45.38 33.83
C GLU A 275 26.89 -44.41 34.20
N SER A 276 27.15 -43.10 34.15
CA SER A 276 26.13 -42.06 34.39
C SER A 276 25.00 -42.11 33.34
N PHE A 277 25.35 -42.35 32.07
CA PHE A 277 24.36 -42.49 30.99
C PHE A 277 23.47 -43.73 31.18
N VAL A 278 24.07 -44.91 31.42
CA VAL A 278 23.34 -46.17 31.60
C VAL A 278 22.41 -46.09 32.81
N ALA A 279 22.85 -45.52 33.93
CA ALA A 279 22.01 -45.35 35.12
C ALA A 279 20.83 -44.38 34.91
N LYS A 280 20.97 -43.35 34.05
CA LYS A 280 19.86 -42.47 33.67
C LYS A 280 18.91 -43.16 32.69
N ALA A 281 19.42 -43.95 31.76
CA ALA A 281 18.63 -44.67 30.77
C ALA A 281 17.79 -45.80 31.38
N LEU A 282 18.35 -46.59 32.30
CA LEU A 282 17.64 -47.63 33.06
C LEU A 282 16.49 -47.05 33.91
N ARG A 283 16.67 -45.85 34.49
CA ARG A 283 15.60 -45.17 35.26
C ARG A 283 14.41 -44.75 34.41
N LEU A 284 14.62 -44.45 33.13
CA LEU A 284 13.57 -43.98 32.22
C LEU A 284 12.85 -45.11 31.51
N HIS A 285 13.60 -46.09 31.00
CA HIS A 285 13.06 -47.14 30.13
C HIS A 285 12.97 -48.53 30.78
N GLY A 286 13.50 -48.70 32.00
CA GLY A 286 13.54 -49.99 32.68
C GLY A 286 14.41 -51.01 31.95
N ASP A 287 13.93 -52.25 31.88
CA ASP A 287 14.55 -53.44 31.28
C ASP A 287 14.30 -53.60 29.77
N ARG A 288 13.67 -52.61 29.12
CA ARG A 288 13.29 -52.69 27.69
C ARG A 288 14.45 -52.57 26.70
N TYR A 289 15.63 -52.16 27.18
CA TYR A 289 16.81 -51.96 26.35
C TYR A 289 18.07 -52.50 27.03
N ASP A 290 18.91 -53.17 26.25
CA ASP A 290 20.26 -53.58 26.62
C ASP A 290 21.28 -52.56 26.07
N TYR A 291 22.19 -52.15 26.95
CA TYR A 291 23.23 -51.15 26.72
C TYR A 291 24.65 -51.75 26.69
N SER A 292 24.76 -53.08 26.63
CA SER A 292 26.03 -53.83 26.59
C SER A 292 26.96 -53.42 25.45
N GLN A 293 26.44 -52.83 24.37
CA GLN A 293 27.19 -52.40 23.18
C GLN A 293 27.40 -50.87 23.08
N VAL A 294 27.20 -50.12 24.18
CA VAL A 294 27.32 -48.66 24.17
C VAL A 294 28.76 -48.21 24.36
N GLU A 295 29.39 -47.74 23.29
CA GLU A 295 30.62 -46.95 23.35
C GLU A 295 30.30 -45.45 23.49
N TYR A 296 30.29 -44.94 24.72
CA TYR A 296 29.96 -43.53 24.97
C TYR A 296 31.19 -42.62 24.83
N ARG A 297 31.16 -41.72 23.84
CA ARG A 297 32.18 -40.66 23.67
C ARG A 297 31.69 -39.29 24.15
N HIS A 298 30.56 -38.82 23.64
CA HIS A 298 29.84 -37.65 24.14
C HIS A 298 28.37 -37.69 23.70
N SER A 299 27.53 -36.87 24.33
CA SER A 299 26.06 -36.93 24.27
C SER A 299 25.39 -36.73 22.90
N GLN A 300 26.15 -36.41 21.86
CA GLN A 300 25.68 -36.10 20.50
C GLN A 300 26.11 -37.14 19.45
N VAL A 301 26.96 -38.10 19.81
CA VAL A 301 27.33 -39.21 18.91
C VAL A 301 26.30 -40.32 19.05
N LYS A 302 25.83 -40.86 17.92
CA LYS A 302 24.89 -41.99 17.92
C LYS A 302 25.57 -43.24 18.48
N VAL A 303 24.99 -43.78 19.55
CA VAL A 303 25.38 -45.06 20.16
C VAL A 303 24.44 -46.17 19.68
N THR A 304 24.90 -47.41 19.73
CA THR A 304 24.08 -48.59 19.43
C THR A 304 23.40 -49.05 20.71
N ILE A 305 22.06 -49.04 20.71
CA ILE A 305 21.21 -49.50 21.82
C ILE A 305 20.44 -50.73 21.31
N VAL A 306 20.34 -51.78 22.12
CA VAL A 306 19.64 -53.01 21.73
C VAL A 306 18.26 -52.99 22.37
N CYS A 307 17.20 -53.00 21.56
CA CYS A 307 15.85 -53.25 22.05
C CYS A 307 15.66 -54.75 22.26
N THR A 308 15.12 -55.15 23.40
CA THR A 308 14.89 -56.57 23.72
C THR A 308 13.92 -57.26 22.74
N GLU A 309 13.00 -56.50 22.14
CA GLU A 309 12.02 -57.01 21.17
C GLU A 309 12.48 -56.91 19.71
N HIS A 310 13.25 -55.87 19.34
CA HIS A 310 13.49 -55.50 17.92
C HIS A 310 14.97 -55.45 17.52
N GLY A 311 15.90 -55.76 18.44
CA GLY A 311 17.33 -55.82 18.16
C GLY A 311 18.05 -54.45 18.16
N PRO A 312 19.28 -54.38 17.63
CA PRO A 312 20.14 -53.20 17.72
C PRO A 312 19.67 -52.06 16.81
N PHE A 313 19.62 -50.84 17.36
CA PHE A 313 19.34 -49.61 16.62
C PHE A 313 20.26 -48.48 17.07
N ARG A 314 20.48 -47.49 16.21
CA ARG A 314 21.39 -46.36 16.49
C ARG A 314 20.62 -45.13 16.93
N GLN A 315 20.94 -44.58 18.09
CA GLN A 315 20.28 -43.38 18.62
C GLN A 315 21.24 -42.46 19.39
N ILE A 316 20.91 -41.18 19.48
CA ILE A 316 21.70 -40.19 20.22
C ILE A 316 21.37 -40.30 21.72
N PRO A 317 22.37 -40.44 22.61
CA PRO A 317 22.18 -40.54 24.07
C PRO A 317 21.26 -39.46 24.66
N SER A 318 21.43 -38.20 24.27
CA SER A 318 20.59 -37.11 24.78
C SER A 318 19.13 -37.24 24.35
N SER A 319 18.85 -37.81 23.18
CA SER A 319 17.47 -38.04 22.72
C SER A 319 16.83 -39.22 23.45
N HIS A 320 17.62 -40.26 23.73
CA HIS A 320 17.17 -41.43 24.47
C HIS A 320 16.76 -41.08 25.91
N LEU A 321 17.54 -40.22 26.57
CA LEU A 321 17.25 -39.71 27.92
C LEU A 321 16.05 -38.73 27.99
N VAL A 322 15.55 -38.24 26.84
CA VAL A 322 14.31 -37.44 26.77
C VAL A 322 13.07 -38.33 26.55
N GLY A 323 13.26 -39.65 26.48
CA GLY A 323 12.18 -40.63 26.35
C GLY A 323 11.98 -41.17 24.93
N ALA A 324 12.84 -40.82 23.97
CA ALA A 324 12.80 -41.42 22.64
C ALA A 324 13.25 -42.89 22.70
N GLY A 325 12.37 -43.82 22.35
CA GLY A 325 12.64 -45.27 22.35
C GLY A 325 13.00 -45.83 20.97
N CYS A 326 12.87 -47.15 20.82
CA CYS A 326 13.03 -47.83 19.53
C CYS A 326 12.01 -47.29 18.51
N PRO A 327 12.43 -46.93 17.28
CA PRO A 327 11.53 -46.45 16.24
C PRO A 327 10.43 -47.43 15.86
N THR A 328 10.69 -48.75 15.92
CA THR A 328 9.68 -49.77 15.61
C THR A 328 8.60 -49.85 16.70
N CYS A 329 8.99 -49.89 17.98
CA CYS A 329 8.05 -49.81 19.11
C CYS A 329 7.21 -48.52 19.06
N GLY A 330 7.83 -47.38 18.77
CA GLY A 330 7.14 -46.09 18.64
C GLY A 330 6.10 -46.10 17.50
N ASN A 331 6.44 -46.68 16.35
CA ASN A 331 5.52 -46.79 15.23
C ASN A 331 4.35 -47.75 15.51
N HIS A 332 4.57 -48.84 16.25
CA HIS A 332 3.49 -49.75 16.67
C HIS A 332 2.50 -49.06 17.61
N ALA A 333 2.98 -48.28 18.58
CA ALA A 333 2.14 -47.52 19.51
C ALA A 333 1.32 -46.41 18.80
N ILE A 334 1.90 -45.72 17.83
CA ILE A 334 1.22 -44.68 17.03
C ILE A 334 0.20 -45.30 16.06
N GLY A 335 0.51 -46.47 15.49
CA GLY A 335 -0.39 -47.21 14.59
C GLY A 335 -1.65 -47.72 15.30
N ALA A 336 -1.51 -48.26 16.51
CA ALA A 336 -2.65 -48.73 17.31
C ALA A 336 -3.56 -47.56 17.79
N ALA A 337 -2.98 -46.40 18.12
CA ALA A 337 -3.75 -45.22 18.54
C ALA A 337 -4.45 -44.46 17.39
N LYS A 338 -4.08 -44.71 16.12
CA LYS A 338 -4.63 -44.04 14.92
C LYS A 338 -5.45 -44.94 14.00
N ALA A 339 -5.70 -46.19 14.36
CA ALA A 339 -6.57 -47.07 13.58
C ALA A 339 -8.05 -46.65 13.76
N ASP A 340 -8.50 -45.65 13.00
CA ASP A 340 -9.92 -45.36 12.83
C ASP A 340 -10.57 -46.57 12.13
N THR A 341 -11.64 -47.11 12.71
CA THR A 341 -12.43 -48.18 12.09
C THR A 341 -13.49 -47.57 11.18
N THR A 342 -14.08 -48.36 10.28
CA THR A 342 -15.22 -47.93 9.44
C THR A 342 -16.34 -47.30 10.27
N VAL A 343 -16.58 -47.84 11.47
CA VAL A 343 -17.58 -47.34 12.42
C VAL A 343 -17.23 -45.94 12.96
N SER A 344 -15.96 -45.68 13.28
CA SER A 344 -15.55 -44.38 13.80
C SER A 344 -15.58 -43.28 12.73
N PHE A 345 -15.29 -43.62 11.47
CA PHE A 345 -15.42 -42.72 10.32
C PHE A 345 -16.88 -42.31 10.07
N VAL A 346 -17.81 -43.27 9.99
CA VAL A 346 -19.23 -42.99 9.72
C VAL A 346 -19.84 -42.07 10.78
N ARG A 347 -19.51 -42.27 12.06
CA ARG A 347 -19.96 -41.38 13.14
C ARG A 347 -19.49 -39.94 12.95
N LYS A 348 -18.22 -39.74 12.58
CA LYS A 348 -17.65 -38.40 12.34
C LYS A 348 -18.28 -37.75 11.10
N ALA A 349 -18.51 -38.52 10.04
CA ALA A 349 -19.12 -38.04 8.80
C ALA A 349 -20.58 -37.58 9.02
N ARG A 350 -21.38 -38.36 9.77
CA ARG A 350 -22.73 -37.94 10.19
C ARG A 350 -22.72 -36.69 11.06
N GLY A 351 -21.69 -36.47 11.87
CA GLY A 351 -21.55 -35.24 12.66
C GLY A 351 -21.35 -33.97 11.82
N VAL A 352 -20.77 -34.08 10.62
CA VAL A 352 -20.49 -32.94 9.72
C VAL A 352 -21.63 -32.70 8.74
N HIS A 353 -22.20 -33.77 8.17
CA HIS A 353 -23.17 -33.69 7.08
C HIS A 353 -24.60 -34.10 7.47
N GLY A 354 -24.83 -34.55 8.70
CA GLY A 354 -26.12 -35.09 9.14
C GLY A 354 -26.48 -36.41 8.44
N GLU A 355 -27.78 -36.64 8.25
CA GLU A 355 -28.36 -37.82 7.55
C GLU A 355 -28.45 -37.61 6.03
N ARG A 356 -27.57 -36.78 5.45
CA ARG A 356 -27.65 -36.34 4.04
C ARG A 356 -26.93 -37.28 3.04
N TYR A 357 -26.27 -38.30 3.56
CA TYR A 357 -25.49 -39.27 2.80
C TYR A 357 -25.62 -40.66 3.42
N ASP A 358 -25.74 -41.69 2.59
CA ASP A 358 -25.67 -43.08 2.98
C ASP A 358 -24.22 -43.60 2.83
N TYR A 359 -23.77 -44.31 3.87
CA TYR A 359 -22.42 -44.86 4.01
C TYR A 359 -22.40 -46.39 4.00
N SER A 360 -23.50 -47.03 3.58
CA SER A 360 -23.66 -48.49 3.50
C SER A 360 -22.60 -49.19 2.64
N GLN A 361 -21.96 -48.47 1.71
CA GLN A 361 -20.93 -48.98 0.80
C GLN A 361 -19.51 -48.54 1.16
N VAL A 362 -19.28 -48.03 2.38
CA VAL A 362 -17.96 -47.59 2.81
C VAL A 362 -17.18 -48.77 3.40
N ASP A 363 -16.09 -49.16 2.73
CA ASP A 363 -15.04 -49.99 3.32
C ASP A 363 -13.79 -49.13 3.63
N TYR A 364 -13.59 -48.83 4.91
CA TYR A 364 -12.53 -47.92 5.35
C TYR A 364 -11.24 -48.68 5.63
N ALA A 365 -10.30 -48.60 4.70
CA ALA A 365 -8.94 -49.12 4.91
C ALA A 365 -8.00 -48.06 5.51
N ARG A 366 -7.91 -46.87 4.89
CA ARG A 366 -6.98 -45.79 5.27
C ARG A 366 -7.55 -44.41 4.91
N SER A 367 -7.15 -43.36 5.63
CA SER A 367 -7.68 -41.99 5.50
C SER A 367 -7.44 -41.30 4.14
N GLN A 368 -6.52 -41.84 3.32
CA GLN A 368 -6.17 -41.32 1.99
C GLN A 368 -6.76 -42.14 0.83
N VAL A 369 -7.42 -43.27 1.10
CA VAL A 369 -8.04 -44.09 0.06
C VAL A 369 -9.48 -43.63 -0.14
N ALA A 370 -9.86 -43.35 -1.39
CA ALA A 370 -11.21 -42.88 -1.71
C ALA A 370 -12.26 -43.96 -1.44
N VAL A 371 -13.28 -43.59 -0.68
CA VAL A 371 -14.44 -44.42 -0.35
C VAL A 371 -15.65 -44.01 -1.21
N THR A 372 -16.58 -44.93 -1.43
CA THR A 372 -17.82 -44.66 -2.15
C THR A 372 -18.88 -44.21 -1.15
N ILE A 373 -19.38 -42.99 -1.30
CA ILE A 373 -20.43 -42.39 -0.47
C ILE A 373 -21.65 -42.18 -1.35
N VAL A 374 -22.84 -42.48 -0.86
CA VAL A 374 -24.09 -42.33 -1.63
C VAL A 374 -24.78 -41.04 -1.19
N CYS A 375 -25.05 -40.16 -2.16
CA CYS A 375 -25.91 -38.99 -1.96
C CYS A 375 -27.34 -39.35 -2.32
N ASP A 376 -28.30 -39.00 -1.45
CA ASP A 376 -29.72 -39.29 -1.68
C ASP A 376 -30.27 -38.64 -2.97
N GLU A 377 -29.70 -37.51 -3.38
CA GLU A 377 -30.14 -36.78 -4.58
C GLU A 377 -29.42 -37.20 -5.87
N HIS A 378 -28.14 -37.62 -5.80
CA HIS A 378 -27.27 -37.77 -6.98
C HIS A 378 -26.58 -39.14 -7.09
N GLY A 379 -26.85 -40.06 -6.16
CA GLY A 379 -26.33 -41.43 -6.17
C GLY A 379 -24.87 -41.55 -5.67
N PRO A 380 -24.19 -42.69 -5.96
CA PRO A 380 -22.86 -42.99 -5.44
C PRO A 380 -21.78 -42.12 -6.08
N PHE A 381 -20.92 -41.52 -5.26
CA PHE A 381 -19.74 -40.77 -5.69
C PHE A 381 -18.51 -41.17 -4.85
N ARG A 382 -17.32 -40.99 -5.42
CA ARG A 382 -16.06 -41.34 -4.75
C ARG A 382 -15.43 -40.10 -4.11
N GLN A 383 -15.06 -40.21 -2.84
CA GLN A 383 -14.39 -39.12 -2.14
C GLN A 383 -13.43 -39.64 -1.07
N VAL A 384 -12.36 -38.88 -0.79
CA VAL A 384 -11.39 -39.22 0.25
C VAL A 384 -11.99 -38.90 1.63
N PRO A 385 -11.92 -39.82 2.61
CA PRO A 385 -12.46 -39.64 3.97
C PRO A 385 -12.10 -38.31 4.64
N ASN A 386 -10.83 -37.88 4.55
CA ASN A 386 -10.38 -36.64 5.19
C ASN A 386 -11.02 -35.39 4.54
N ALA A 387 -11.20 -35.39 3.22
CA ALA A 387 -11.86 -34.30 2.51
C ALA A 387 -13.35 -34.25 2.87
N HIS A 388 -14.00 -35.41 2.99
CA HIS A 388 -15.40 -35.49 3.38
C HIS A 388 -15.63 -34.95 4.80
N LEU A 389 -14.80 -35.35 5.76
CA LEU A 389 -14.83 -34.85 7.14
C LEU A 389 -14.53 -33.35 7.26
N SER A 390 -13.83 -32.76 6.30
CA SER A 390 -13.58 -31.31 6.24
C SER A 390 -14.78 -30.49 5.72
N GLY A 391 -15.91 -31.14 5.43
CA GLY A 391 -17.14 -30.49 4.96
C GLY A 391 -17.33 -30.48 3.45
N GLN A 392 -16.48 -31.17 2.67
CA GLN A 392 -16.72 -31.35 1.23
C GLN A 392 -17.81 -32.41 1.01
N GLY A 393 -18.89 -32.02 0.35
CA GLY A 393 -20.04 -32.88 0.06
C GLY A 393 -20.02 -33.46 -1.36
N CYS A 394 -21.19 -33.89 -1.84
CA CYS A 394 -21.39 -34.31 -3.23
C CYS A 394 -21.04 -33.16 -4.21
N PRO A 395 -20.19 -33.42 -5.23
CA PRO A 395 -19.81 -32.42 -6.22
C PRO A 395 -21.02 -31.78 -6.92
N GLU A 396 -22.04 -32.57 -7.28
CA GLU A 396 -23.26 -32.11 -7.96
C GLU A 396 -24.11 -31.17 -7.10
N CYS A 397 -24.29 -31.49 -5.81
CA CYS A 397 -24.94 -30.57 -4.84
C CYS A 397 -24.13 -29.27 -4.68
N GLY A 398 -22.80 -29.37 -4.69
CA GLY A 398 -21.90 -28.22 -4.67
C GLY A 398 -22.06 -27.33 -5.90
N PHE A 399 -22.17 -27.91 -7.10
CA PHE A 399 -22.38 -27.17 -8.34
C PHE A 399 -23.73 -26.45 -8.41
N ARG A 400 -24.82 -27.07 -7.90
CA ARG A 400 -26.14 -26.44 -7.85
C ARG A 400 -26.18 -25.25 -6.89
N SER A 401 -25.60 -25.39 -5.69
CA SER A 401 -25.55 -24.32 -4.69
C SER A 401 -24.65 -23.15 -5.12
N ILE A 402 -23.54 -23.43 -5.81
CA ILE A 402 -22.66 -22.40 -6.39
C ILE A 402 -23.32 -21.72 -7.61
N SER A 403 -24.07 -22.45 -8.44
CA SER A 403 -24.79 -21.89 -9.59
C SER A 403 -25.94 -20.99 -9.15
N ALA A 404 -26.68 -21.35 -8.09
CA ALA A 404 -27.71 -20.49 -7.50
C ALA A 404 -27.12 -19.22 -6.85
N ALA A 405 -25.93 -19.31 -6.24
CA ALA A 405 -25.23 -18.16 -5.67
C ALA A 405 -24.55 -17.26 -6.72
N ARG A 406 -24.22 -17.78 -7.91
CA ARG A 406 -23.56 -17.04 -9.02
C ARG A 406 -24.49 -16.64 -10.16
N ALA A 407 -25.73 -17.13 -10.20
CA ALA A 407 -26.77 -16.63 -11.08
C ALA A 407 -27.26 -15.27 -10.56
N GLY A 408 -26.42 -14.24 -10.71
CA GLY A 408 -26.90 -12.87 -10.68
C GLY A 408 -28.02 -12.74 -11.71
N SER A 409 -29.17 -12.23 -11.28
CA SER A 409 -30.28 -11.92 -12.19
C SER A 409 -29.80 -11.04 -13.34
N LEU A 410 -30.49 -11.08 -14.49
CA LEU A 410 -30.26 -10.18 -15.62
C LEU A 410 -30.11 -8.72 -15.15
N ASP A 411 -30.93 -8.31 -14.17
CA ASP A 411 -30.89 -6.99 -13.54
C ASP A 411 -29.55 -6.67 -12.86
N SER A 412 -28.95 -7.63 -12.14
CA SER A 412 -27.64 -7.45 -11.49
C SER A 412 -26.52 -7.25 -12.51
N PHE A 413 -26.61 -7.89 -13.67
CA PHE A 413 -25.68 -7.67 -14.78
C PHE A 413 -25.86 -6.28 -15.41
N LEU A 414 -27.12 -5.86 -15.64
CA LEU A 414 -27.44 -4.56 -16.24
C LEU A 414 -26.97 -3.39 -15.37
N ASP A 415 -27.21 -3.45 -14.05
CA ASP A 415 -26.78 -2.40 -13.11
C ASP A 415 -25.25 -2.23 -13.12
N ARG A 416 -24.51 -3.35 -13.08
CA ARG A 416 -23.05 -3.32 -13.08
C ARG A 416 -22.48 -2.90 -14.43
N ALA A 417 -23.11 -3.31 -15.53
CA ALA A 417 -22.67 -2.93 -16.86
C ALA A 417 -22.86 -1.43 -17.09
N PHE A 418 -23.96 -0.86 -16.58
CA PHE A 418 -24.21 0.58 -16.64
C PHE A 418 -23.20 1.40 -15.81
N VAL A 419 -22.77 0.91 -14.65
CA VAL A 419 -21.73 1.57 -13.84
C VAL A 419 -20.40 1.67 -14.60
N VAL A 420 -20.06 0.65 -15.38
CA VAL A 420 -18.76 0.57 -16.05
C VAL A 420 -18.76 1.30 -17.41
N HIS A 421 -19.84 1.17 -18.19
CA HIS A 421 -19.89 1.66 -19.58
C HIS A 421 -20.93 2.76 -19.83
N GLY A 422 -21.75 3.12 -18.84
CA GLY A 422 -22.84 4.10 -18.98
C GLY A 422 -23.88 3.67 -20.03
N SER A 423 -24.37 4.63 -20.83
CA SER A 423 -25.38 4.40 -21.87
C SER A 423 -24.80 4.05 -23.25
N ARG A 424 -23.55 3.56 -23.33
CA ARG A 424 -22.85 3.32 -24.60
C ARG A 424 -23.30 2.05 -25.33
N PHE A 425 -23.91 1.11 -24.60
CA PHE A 425 -24.34 -0.18 -25.13
C PHE A 425 -25.82 -0.39 -24.86
N ASP A 426 -26.47 -1.11 -25.77
CA ASP A 426 -27.85 -1.56 -25.65
C ASP A 426 -27.87 -3.08 -25.39
N TYR A 427 -28.62 -3.47 -24.37
CA TYR A 427 -28.71 -4.82 -23.83
C TYR A 427 -30.10 -5.44 -24.05
N ALA A 428 -30.97 -4.82 -24.86
CA ALA A 428 -32.37 -5.22 -25.08
C ALA A 428 -32.55 -6.66 -25.62
N ARG A 429 -31.49 -7.30 -26.14
CA ARG A 429 -31.51 -8.68 -26.67
C ARG A 429 -30.60 -9.66 -25.93
N VAL A 430 -30.14 -9.31 -24.73
CA VAL A 430 -29.25 -10.18 -23.95
C VAL A 430 -30.05 -11.28 -23.25
N VAL A 431 -29.80 -12.54 -23.64
CA VAL A 431 -30.25 -13.72 -22.89
C VAL A 431 -29.13 -14.16 -21.95
N PHE A 432 -29.33 -13.99 -20.64
CA PHE A 432 -28.32 -14.28 -19.64
C PHE A 432 -28.34 -15.77 -19.25
N ALA A 433 -27.34 -16.53 -19.72
CA ALA A 433 -27.17 -17.94 -19.39
C ALA A 433 -25.96 -18.22 -18.46
N GLY A 434 -25.36 -17.17 -17.87
CA GLY A 434 -24.24 -17.25 -16.92
C GLY A 434 -23.05 -16.33 -17.26
N SER A 435 -22.14 -16.13 -16.30
CA SER A 435 -21.05 -15.14 -16.38
C SER A 435 -19.96 -15.44 -17.41
N HIS A 436 -19.85 -16.70 -17.86
CA HIS A 436 -18.84 -17.18 -18.80
C HIS A 436 -19.41 -17.50 -20.19
N VAL A 437 -20.73 -17.44 -20.36
CA VAL A 437 -21.37 -17.64 -21.66
C VAL A 437 -21.35 -16.32 -22.40
N LYS A 438 -20.93 -16.33 -23.67
CA LYS A 438 -20.91 -15.11 -24.48
C LYS A 438 -22.35 -14.62 -24.72
N VAL A 439 -22.55 -13.32 -24.53
CA VAL A 439 -23.79 -12.62 -24.82
C VAL A 439 -23.59 -11.66 -25.97
N THR A 440 -24.64 -11.46 -26.77
CA THR A 440 -24.64 -10.48 -27.86
C THR A 440 -25.02 -9.11 -27.31
N ILE A 441 -24.10 -8.16 -27.38
CA ILE A 441 -24.26 -6.77 -26.91
C ILE A 441 -24.29 -5.85 -28.12
N LEU A 442 -25.16 -4.84 -28.11
CA LEU A 442 -25.23 -3.86 -29.20
C LEU A 442 -24.43 -2.60 -28.82
N CYS A 443 -23.45 -2.23 -29.64
CA CYS A 443 -22.84 -0.90 -29.60
C CYS A 443 -23.66 0.06 -30.46
N ARG A 444 -23.92 1.26 -29.94
CA ARG A 444 -24.66 2.30 -30.68
C ARG A 444 -23.94 2.74 -31.96
N ASP A 445 -22.60 2.73 -31.95
CA ASP A 445 -21.80 3.22 -33.08
C ASP A 445 -21.40 2.11 -34.06
N HIS A 446 -21.19 0.88 -33.58
CA HIS A 446 -20.59 -0.21 -34.38
C HIS A 446 -21.48 -1.48 -34.48
N GLY A 447 -22.69 -1.44 -33.94
CA GLY A 447 -23.63 -2.55 -34.02
C GLY A 447 -23.31 -3.72 -33.08
N LYS A 448 -23.81 -4.92 -33.41
CA LYS A 448 -23.75 -6.12 -32.55
C LYS A 448 -22.33 -6.69 -32.44
N PHE A 449 -21.93 -7.05 -31.23
CA PHE A 449 -20.69 -7.78 -30.96
C PHE A 449 -20.92 -8.80 -29.82
N GLU A 450 -20.04 -9.80 -29.71
CA GLU A 450 -20.16 -10.85 -28.70
C GLU A 450 -19.08 -10.72 -27.62
N GLN A 451 -19.48 -10.85 -26.36
CA GLN A 451 -18.55 -10.81 -25.23
C GLN A 451 -19.13 -11.55 -24.03
N THR A 452 -18.29 -12.05 -23.12
CA THR A 452 -18.77 -12.63 -21.86
C THR A 452 -19.17 -11.52 -20.87
N PRO A 453 -20.24 -11.71 -20.08
CA PRO A 453 -20.63 -10.77 -19.04
C PRO A 453 -19.49 -10.39 -18.09
N ALA A 454 -18.66 -11.36 -17.68
CA ALA A 454 -17.52 -11.08 -16.81
C ALA A 454 -16.47 -10.16 -17.46
N SER A 455 -16.13 -10.40 -18.73
CA SER A 455 -15.18 -9.56 -19.47
C SER A 455 -15.74 -8.15 -19.70
N HIS A 456 -17.03 -8.06 -19.99
CA HIS A 456 -17.71 -6.78 -20.18
C HIS A 456 -17.69 -5.93 -18.90
N LEU A 457 -18.05 -6.54 -17.76
CA LEU A 457 -18.03 -5.89 -16.44
C LEU A 457 -16.62 -5.51 -15.97
N ASN A 458 -15.58 -6.16 -16.46
CA ASN A 458 -14.18 -5.80 -16.18
C ASN A 458 -13.68 -4.63 -17.05
N GLY A 459 -14.57 -3.96 -17.79
CA GLY A 459 -14.23 -2.75 -18.57
C GLY A 459 -13.90 -3.02 -20.04
N SER A 460 -14.05 -4.25 -20.53
CA SER A 460 -13.88 -4.52 -21.96
C SER A 460 -15.13 -4.05 -22.72
N GLY A 461 -14.97 -3.08 -23.63
CA GLY A 461 -16.05 -2.54 -24.46
C GLY A 461 -16.14 -3.19 -25.85
N CYS A 462 -16.77 -2.50 -26.80
CA CYS A 462 -16.81 -2.91 -28.20
C CYS A 462 -15.37 -2.94 -28.78
N PRO A 463 -14.96 -4.06 -29.40
CA PRO A 463 -13.64 -4.17 -30.05
C PRO A 463 -13.39 -3.08 -31.09
N SER A 464 -14.39 -2.70 -31.87
CA SER A 464 -14.27 -1.67 -32.91
C SER A 464 -14.06 -0.27 -32.31
N CYS A 465 -14.78 0.10 -31.25
CA CYS A 465 -14.51 1.33 -30.49
C CYS A 465 -13.08 1.34 -29.92
N ALA A 466 -12.59 0.22 -29.41
CA ALA A 466 -11.26 0.13 -28.84
C ALA A 466 -10.16 0.26 -29.90
N VAL A 467 -10.40 -0.22 -31.12
CA VAL A 467 -9.51 -0.02 -32.28
C VAL A 467 -9.51 1.45 -32.71
N GLU A 468 -10.65 2.13 -32.70
CA GLU A 468 -10.73 3.54 -33.11
C GLU A 468 -10.06 4.48 -32.09
N VAL A 469 -10.26 4.25 -30.78
CA VAL A 469 -9.53 4.98 -29.73
C VAL A 469 -8.03 4.70 -29.79
N ARG A 470 -7.61 3.46 -30.13
CA ARG A 470 -6.20 3.16 -30.39
C ARG A 470 -5.70 3.86 -31.66
N ARG A 471 -6.48 3.95 -32.73
CA ARG A 471 -6.13 4.71 -33.93
C ARG A 471 -5.91 6.19 -33.64
N ILE A 472 -6.79 6.81 -32.86
CA ILE A 472 -6.66 8.22 -32.43
C ILE A 472 -5.46 8.40 -31.49
N ALA A 473 -5.22 7.46 -30.57
CA ALA A 473 -4.05 7.50 -29.68
C ALA A 473 -2.72 7.23 -30.41
N ILE A 474 -2.75 6.49 -31.53
CA ILE A 474 -1.59 6.20 -32.40
C ILE A 474 -1.36 7.36 -33.40
N ALA A 475 -2.42 7.97 -33.91
CA ALA A 475 -2.40 9.13 -34.81
C ALA A 475 -2.47 10.46 -34.04
N GLY A 476 -1.72 10.58 -32.94
CA GLY A 476 -1.54 11.86 -32.27
C GLY A 476 -0.89 12.85 -33.23
N THR A 477 -1.42 14.06 -33.36
CA THR A 477 -0.73 15.15 -34.05
C THR A 477 0.46 15.65 -33.22
N SER A 478 1.41 16.37 -33.82
CA SER A 478 2.55 16.99 -33.10
C SER A 478 2.08 17.84 -31.92
N GLU A 479 0.95 18.54 -32.07
CA GLU A 479 0.35 19.37 -31.02
C GLU A 479 -0.04 18.56 -29.77
N LEU A 480 -0.62 17.38 -29.95
CA LEU A 480 -1.04 16.53 -28.83
C LEU A 480 0.18 15.93 -28.10
N PHE A 481 1.24 15.61 -28.82
CA PHE A 481 2.51 15.18 -28.22
C PHE A 481 3.13 16.31 -27.39
N ILE A 482 3.19 17.53 -27.93
CA ILE A 482 3.75 18.70 -27.25
C ILE A 482 2.96 19.00 -25.97
N ALA A 483 1.62 19.03 -26.04
CA ALA A 483 0.78 19.28 -24.87
C ALA A 483 1.03 18.26 -23.74
N ARG A 484 1.23 16.99 -24.08
CA ARG A 484 1.54 15.94 -23.10
C ARG A 484 2.97 16.05 -22.57
N ALA A 485 3.93 16.45 -23.41
CA ALA A 485 5.32 16.63 -23.01
C ALA A 485 5.48 17.82 -22.04
N VAL A 486 4.75 18.92 -22.27
CA VAL A 486 4.69 20.08 -21.37
C VAL A 486 4.08 19.72 -20.01
N VAL A 487 3.09 18.82 -19.95
CA VAL A 487 2.55 18.36 -18.65
C VAL A 487 3.62 17.61 -17.83
N VAL A 488 4.52 16.88 -18.49
CA VAL A 488 5.54 16.05 -17.82
C VAL A 488 6.79 16.86 -17.46
N HIS A 489 7.27 17.69 -18.38
CA HIS A 489 8.55 18.40 -18.25
C HIS A 489 8.38 19.92 -18.05
N GLY A 490 7.16 20.47 -18.07
CA GLY A 490 6.92 21.91 -18.00
C GLY A 490 7.57 22.65 -19.18
N ASP A 491 8.13 23.83 -18.90
CA ASP A 491 8.84 24.68 -19.88
C ASP A 491 10.33 24.32 -20.05
N THR A 492 10.74 23.11 -19.65
CA THR A 492 12.16 22.72 -19.58
C THR A 492 12.78 22.48 -20.97
N TYR A 493 11.97 22.16 -21.99
CA TYR A 493 12.45 21.84 -23.34
C TYR A 493 11.67 22.63 -24.40
N ASP A 494 12.36 22.96 -25.49
CA ASP A 494 11.74 23.55 -26.68
C ASP A 494 11.37 22.46 -27.69
N TYR A 495 10.10 22.47 -28.10
CA TYR A 495 9.48 21.52 -29.02
C TYR A 495 9.13 22.14 -30.38
N SER A 496 9.61 23.36 -30.67
CA SER A 496 9.36 24.12 -31.91
C SER A 496 9.66 23.36 -33.20
N THR A 497 10.58 22.39 -33.15
CA THR A 497 11.02 21.58 -34.32
C THR A 497 10.53 20.14 -34.30
N VAL A 498 9.54 19.80 -33.46
CA VAL A 498 9.03 18.43 -33.33
C VAL A 498 8.04 18.10 -34.45
N ASP A 499 8.42 17.13 -35.30
CA ASP A 499 7.54 16.44 -36.25
C ASP A 499 7.19 15.06 -35.70
N TYR A 500 6.04 14.93 -35.03
CA TYR A 500 5.59 13.66 -34.47
C TYR A 500 4.79 12.88 -35.52
N ARG A 501 5.27 11.67 -35.86
CA ARG A 501 4.63 10.78 -36.83
C ARG A 501 3.94 9.58 -36.20
N ASN A 502 4.57 8.98 -35.19
CA ASN A 502 4.05 7.83 -34.44
C ASN A 502 4.87 7.62 -33.16
N ALA A 503 4.41 6.72 -32.29
CA ALA A 503 5.01 6.45 -30.98
C ALA A 503 6.38 5.74 -31.02
N ILE A 504 6.90 5.39 -32.20
CA ILE A 504 8.12 4.59 -32.35
C ILE A 504 9.23 5.41 -33.02
N THR A 505 8.86 6.41 -33.82
CA THR A 505 9.82 7.28 -34.52
C THR A 505 10.41 8.28 -33.53
N PRO A 506 11.75 8.35 -33.37
CA PRO A 506 12.38 9.33 -32.49
C PRO A 506 12.06 10.76 -32.93
N VAL A 507 11.71 11.60 -31.97
CA VAL A 507 11.47 13.04 -32.18
C VAL A 507 12.69 13.83 -31.76
N ALA A 508 12.97 14.92 -32.46
CA ALA A 508 14.06 15.83 -32.12
C ALA A 508 13.55 16.94 -31.18
N ILE A 509 14.11 16.99 -29.97
CA ILE A 509 13.73 17.89 -28.89
C ILE A 509 14.92 18.81 -28.60
N ILE A 510 14.68 20.07 -28.29
CA ILE A 510 15.74 21.04 -28.01
C ILE A 510 15.83 21.25 -26.49
N CYS A 511 16.99 20.95 -25.92
CA CYS A 511 17.31 21.35 -24.56
C CYS A 511 17.95 22.74 -24.58
N PRO A 512 17.42 23.73 -23.82
CA PRO A 512 18.02 25.06 -23.73
C PRO A 512 19.48 25.05 -23.24
N LEU A 513 19.90 23.98 -22.54
CA LEU A 513 21.25 23.86 -21.97
C LEU A 513 22.24 23.10 -22.87
N HIS A 514 21.79 22.11 -23.65
CA HIS A 514 22.68 21.18 -24.35
C HIS A 514 22.39 21.02 -25.85
N GLY A 515 21.46 21.80 -26.38
CA GLY A 515 21.07 21.77 -27.79
C GLY A 515 20.12 20.63 -28.15
N ARG A 516 20.07 20.29 -29.45
CA ARG A 516 19.11 19.34 -30.02
C ARG A 516 19.51 17.90 -29.71
N PHE A 517 18.57 17.11 -29.19
CA PHE A 517 18.74 15.67 -28.95
C PHE A 517 17.52 14.90 -29.44
N THR A 518 17.67 13.59 -29.68
CA THR A 518 16.57 12.73 -30.14
C THR A 518 16.11 11.77 -29.06
N GLN A 519 14.81 11.54 -28.97
CA GLN A 519 14.24 10.58 -28.03
C GLN A 519 12.93 9.99 -28.57
N VAL A 520 12.62 8.75 -28.19
CA VAL A 520 11.38 8.10 -28.59
C VAL A 520 10.21 8.65 -27.74
N PRO A 521 9.07 9.04 -28.33
CA PRO A 521 7.97 9.72 -27.64
C PRO A 521 7.48 9.08 -26.33
N PRO A 522 7.26 7.76 -26.21
CA PRO A 522 6.80 7.14 -24.96
C PRO A 522 7.84 7.21 -23.84
N VAL A 523 9.12 7.21 -24.18
CA VAL A 523 10.23 7.32 -23.20
C VAL A 523 10.30 8.74 -22.66
N HIS A 524 10.16 9.74 -23.55
CA HIS A 524 10.13 11.15 -23.15
C HIS A 524 8.92 11.48 -22.27
N LEU A 525 7.73 11.04 -22.69
CA LEU A 525 6.49 11.18 -21.91
C LEU A 525 6.52 10.37 -20.60
N GLY A 526 7.39 9.38 -20.49
CA GLY A 526 7.67 8.63 -19.25
C GLY A 526 8.56 9.38 -18.25
N GLY A 527 8.95 10.62 -18.54
CA GLY A 527 9.76 11.46 -17.66
C GLY A 527 11.27 11.40 -17.91
N SER A 528 11.72 10.71 -18.96
CA SER A 528 13.14 10.74 -19.34
C SER A 528 13.49 12.07 -20.02
N GLY A 529 14.45 12.80 -19.46
CA GLY A 529 14.90 14.09 -19.97
C GLY A 529 16.07 14.01 -20.96
N CYS A 530 16.75 15.12 -21.17
CA CYS A 530 17.98 15.17 -21.96
C CYS A 530 19.06 14.29 -21.32
N PRO A 531 19.63 13.31 -22.03
CA PRO A 531 20.67 12.42 -21.49
C PRO A 531 21.95 13.17 -21.08
N ARG A 532 22.18 14.37 -21.62
CA ARG A 532 23.30 15.27 -21.26
C ARG A 532 23.04 16.09 -20.00
N CYS A 533 21.78 16.22 -19.56
CA CYS A 533 21.45 16.81 -18.26
C CYS A 533 21.59 15.82 -17.10
N SER A 534 21.56 14.50 -17.39
CA SER A 534 21.68 13.45 -16.37
C SER A 534 23.12 13.04 -16.05
N THR A 535 24.11 13.58 -16.78
CA THR A 535 25.55 13.43 -16.53
C THR A 535 26.01 14.31 -15.36
N SER A 536 27.20 14.03 -14.80
CA SER A 536 27.65 14.63 -13.54
C SER A 536 27.60 16.17 -13.57
N LYS A 537 27.37 16.82 -12.41
CA LYS A 537 27.29 18.30 -12.31
C LYS A 537 28.53 19.00 -12.91
N GLY A 538 29.69 18.33 -12.88
CA GLY A 538 30.95 18.81 -13.45
C GLY A 538 31.01 18.71 -14.97
N GLU A 539 30.70 17.55 -15.55
CA GLU A 539 30.63 17.37 -17.01
C GLU A 539 29.62 18.32 -17.66
N SER A 540 28.47 18.55 -17.00
CA SER A 540 27.46 19.50 -17.46
C SER A 540 27.99 20.94 -17.46
N ALA A 541 28.86 21.31 -16.52
CA ALA A 541 29.49 22.63 -16.48
C ALA A 541 30.52 22.83 -17.60
N VAL A 542 31.33 21.80 -17.90
CA VAL A 542 32.25 21.79 -19.05
C VAL A 542 31.47 21.92 -20.37
N ALA A 543 30.43 21.11 -20.56
CA ALA A 543 29.58 21.13 -21.75
C ALA A 543 28.91 22.50 -21.96
N ARG A 544 28.40 23.10 -20.88
CA ARG A 544 27.80 24.45 -20.89
C ARG A 544 28.80 25.51 -21.33
N TYR A 545 30.03 25.44 -20.82
CA TYR A 545 31.08 26.40 -21.16
C TYR A 545 31.55 26.26 -22.62
N LEU A 546 31.78 25.03 -23.09
CA LEU A 546 32.15 24.76 -24.49
C LEU A 546 31.07 25.22 -25.47
N THR A 547 29.80 24.99 -25.12
CA THR A 547 28.64 25.42 -25.94
C THR A 547 28.50 26.95 -25.93
N ALA A 548 28.74 27.62 -24.80
CA ALA A 548 28.73 29.09 -24.72
C ALA A 548 29.83 29.74 -25.56
N LEU A 549 30.95 29.06 -25.77
CA LEU A 549 32.03 29.48 -26.67
C LEU A 549 31.77 29.14 -28.14
N GLY A 550 30.71 28.39 -28.46
CA GLY A 550 30.37 27.96 -29.82
C GLY A 550 31.37 26.96 -30.42
N LEU A 551 32.06 26.18 -29.58
CA LEU A 551 33.03 25.18 -30.02
C LEU A 551 32.35 23.85 -30.32
N ASP A 552 32.76 23.19 -31.41
CA ASP A 552 32.35 21.84 -31.73
C ASP A 552 33.16 20.82 -30.92
N TYR A 553 32.47 19.87 -30.28
CA TYR A 553 33.10 18.85 -29.45
C TYR A 553 32.31 17.53 -29.45
N GLU A 554 33.02 16.42 -29.34
CA GLU A 554 32.44 15.09 -29.19
C GLU A 554 32.46 14.65 -27.72
N HIS A 555 31.36 14.08 -27.24
CA HIS A 555 31.20 13.60 -25.86
C HIS A 555 31.37 12.09 -25.80
N GLN A 556 32.07 11.58 -24.78
CA GLN A 556 32.42 10.15 -24.64
C GLN A 556 33.16 9.58 -25.85
N TRP A 557 34.08 10.38 -26.40
CA TRP A 557 34.87 10.01 -27.58
C TRP A 557 35.75 8.80 -27.29
N ARG A 558 35.81 7.86 -28.25
CA ARG A 558 36.60 6.62 -28.15
C ARG A 558 37.42 6.46 -29.40
N ASP A 559 38.70 6.19 -29.20
CA ASP A 559 39.58 5.70 -30.25
C ASP A 559 39.72 4.18 -30.16
N HIS A 560 39.85 3.51 -31.31
CA HIS A 560 39.95 2.05 -31.38
C HIS A 560 41.27 1.52 -30.79
N ASP A 561 42.33 2.34 -30.77
CA ASP A 561 43.66 1.95 -30.33
C ASP A 561 43.93 2.22 -28.84
N CYS A 562 43.09 3.01 -28.16
CA CYS A 562 43.19 3.29 -26.73
C CYS A 562 42.37 2.29 -25.90
N ARG A 563 42.98 1.17 -25.47
CA ARG A 563 42.30 0.07 -24.74
C ARG A 563 43.09 -0.48 -23.54
N ASP A 564 42.37 -0.85 -22.49
CA ASP A 564 42.87 -1.65 -21.35
C ASP A 564 42.41 -3.11 -21.49
N VAL A 565 41.13 -3.40 -21.15
CA VAL A 565 40.42 -4.65 -21.51
C VAL A 565 39.29 -4.39 -22.52
N ARG A 566 38.75 -3.16 -22.52
CA ARG A 566 37.79 -2.61 -23.50
C ARG A 566 38.31 -1.24 -23.92
N GLY A 567 37.81 -0.71 -25.05
CA GLY A 567 38.13 0.65 -25.50
C GLY A 567 37.77 1.68 -24.42
N LEU A 568 38.74 2.54 -24.09
CA LEU A 568 38.59 3.60 -23.09
C LEU A 568 37.97 4.84 -23.76
N ALA A 569 37.05 5.49 -23.04
CA ALA A 569 36.41 6.72 -23.50
C ALA A 569 36.97 7.94 -22.77
N PHE A 570 37.07 9.04 -23.48
CA PHE A 570 37.39 10.37 -22.96
C PHE A 570 36.09 11.19 -22.82
N ASP A 571 35.97 12.02 -21.79
CA ASP A 571 34.71 12.72 -21.51
C ASP A 571 34.34 13.73 -22.61
N PHE A 572 35.30 14.54 -23.05
CA PHE A 572 35.14 15.44 -24.20
C PHE A 572 36.37 15.45 -25.11
N ALA A 573 36.15 15.53 -26.43
CA ALA A 573 37.19 15.70 -27.44
C ALA A 573 36.86 16.87 -28.36
N LEU A 574 37.75 17.86 -28.42
CA LEU A 574 37.72 18.93 -29.40
C LEU A 574 38.67 18.55 -30.54
N LEU A 575 38.09 17.99 -31.60
CA LEU A 575 38.84 17.44 -32.73
C LEU A 575 39.66 18.53 -33.44
N ASP A 576 39.08 19.71 -33.63
CA ASP A 576 39.72 20.84 -34.32
C ASP A 576 40.92 21.42 -33.55
N HIS A 577 40.96 21.23 -32.23
CA HIS A 577 42.00 21.74 -31.35
C HIS A 577 42.98 20.66 -30.84
N ARG A 578 42.78 19.41 -31.25
CA ARG A 578 43.49 18.23 -30.73
C ARG A 578 43.58 18.20 -29.20
N LEU A 579 42.45 18.51 -28.55
CA LEU A 579 42.33 18.64 -27.10
C LEU A 579 41.35 17.60 -26.55
N LEU A 580 41.79 16.82 -25.57
CA LEU A 580 40.97 15.89 -24.81
C LEU A 580 40.75 16.45 -23.40
N ILE A 581 39.53 16.38 -22.89
CA ILE A 581 39.16 16.87 -21.57
C ILE A 581 38.55 15.72 -20.77
N GLU A 582 39.04 15.53 -19.54
CA GLU A 582 38.45 14.61 -18.55
C GLU A 582 38.05 15.38 -17.30
N PHE A 583 36.90 15.04 -16.72
CA PHE A 583 36.47 15.60 -15.43
C PHE A 583 36.70 14.58 -14.31
N ASP A 584 37.81 14.76 -13.60
CA ASP A 584 38.27 13.86 -12.54
C ASP A 584 37.52 14.14 -11.23
N GLY A 585 36.62 13.24 -10.84
CA GLY A 585 35.98 13.27 -9.52
C GLY A 585 36.93 12.85 -8.38
N ILE A 586 36.47 12.98 -7.13
CA ILE A 586 37.26 12.64 -5.92
C ILE A 586 37.82 11.20 -5.92
N GLN A 587 37.19 10.29 -6.69
CA GLN A 587 37.63 8.90 -6.93
C GLN A 587 38.98 8.78 -7.66
N HIS A 588 39.45 9.81 -8.38
CA HIS A 588 40.79 9.85 -8.97
C HIS A 588 41.87 10.28 -7.96
N SER A 589 41.47 10.96 -6.89
CA SER A 589 42.38 11.47 -5.85
C SER A 589 42.51 10.54 -4.64
N GLN A 590 41.44 9.82 -4.27
CA GLN A 590 41.40 8.96 -3.08
C GLN A 590 40.49 7.73 -3.29
N PRO A 591 40.72 6.61 -2.59
CA PRO A 591 39.85 5.44 -2.63
C PRO A 591 38.50 5.75 -1.97
N VAL A 592 37.44 5.83 -2.77
CA VAL A 592 36.08 6.13 -2.27
C VAL A 592 35.28 4.85 -2.09
N ARG A 593 34.62 4.72 -0.95
CA ARG A 593 33.76 3.57 -0.64
C ARG A 593 32.34 3.85 -1.12
N TRP A 594 31.80 2.98 -1.97
CA TRP A 594 30.39 3.00 -2.35
C TRP A 594 29.62 1.89 -1.64
N GLY A 595 28.52 2.24 -0.96
CA GLY A 595 27.65 1.27 -0.29
C GLY A 595 28.36 0.42 0.77
N SER A 596 28.17 -0.90 0.72
CA SER A 596 28.68 -1.89 1.70
C SER A 596 30.03 -2.52 1.31
N MET A 597 30.89 -1.79 0.59
CA MET A 597 32.20 -2.29 0.15
C MET A 597 33.26 -2.29 1.25
N SER A 598 34.16 -3.28 1.24
CA SER A 598 35.32 -3.35 2.15
C SER A 598 36.41 -2.34 1.74
N GLN A 599 37.35 -2.08 2.65
CA GLN A 599 38.46 -1.14 2.38
C GLN A 599 39.39 -1.66 1.27
N GLU A 600 39.72 -2.94 1.29
CA GLU A 600 40.53 -3.59 0.25
C GLU A 600 39.88 -3.50 -1.15
N GLN A 601 38.55 -3.58 -1.23
CA GLN A 601 37.83 -3.45 -2.49
C GLN A 601 37.85 -2.01 -3.04
N ALA A 602 37.86 -1.01 -2.17
CA ALA A 602 37.95 0.40 -2.57
C ALA A 602 39.38 0.75 -3.04
N GLU A 603 40.40 0.19 -2.40
CA GLU A 603 41.81 0.35 -2.81
C GLU A 603 42.09 -0.31 -4.16
N ALA A 604 41.59 -1.54 -4.39
CA ALA A 604 41.72 -2.21 -5.68
C ALA A 604 41.02 -1.47 -6.84
N GLN A 605 39.89 -0.80 -6.57
CA GLN A 605 39.23 0.05 -7.56
C GLN A 605 40.03 1.31 -7.86
N PHE A 606 40.62 1.94 -6.84
CA PHE A 606 41.49 3.10 -6.99
C PHE A 606 42.72 2.78 -7.84
N ASP A 607 43.36 1.63 -7.62
CA ASP A 607 44.50 1.19 -8.44
C ASP A 607 44.11 0.92 -9.90
N ALA A 608 42.90 0.39 -10.14
CA ALA A 608 42.38 0.21 -11.49
C ALA A 608 42.10 1.55 -12.20
N VAL A 609 41.62 2.57 -11.48
CA VAL A 609 41.43 3.94 -12.01
C VAL A 609 42.79 4.53 -12.38
N ARG A 610 43.79 4.47 -11.50
CA ARG A 610 45.16 4.96 -11.79
C ARG A 610 45.81 4.26 -12.98
N ARG A 611 45.57 2.96 -13.17
CA ARG A 611 46.07 2.22 -14.34
C ARG A 611 45.46 2.76 -15.64
N ARG A 612 44.14 2.97 -15.67
CA ARG A 612 43.44 3.50 -16.86
C ARG A 612 43.86 4.93 -17.18
N ASP A 613 44.07 5.75 -16.16
CA ASP A 613 44.57 7.12 -16.28
C ASP A 613 45.95 7.18 -16.94
N ARG A 614 46.86 6.28 -16.55
CA ARG A 614 48.19 6.17 -17.19
C ARG A 614 48.07 5.81 -18.67
N ILE A 615 47.25 4.82 -19.01
CA ILE A 615 47.04 4.39 -20.41
C ILE A 615 46.51 5.54 -21.26
N LYS A 616 45.55 6.31 -20.74
CA LYS A 616 44.98 7.49 -21.40
C LYS A 616 46.03 8.58 -21.61
N ASN A 617 46.81 8.91 -20.58
CA ASN A 617 47.85 9.93 -20.65
C ASN A 617 48.95 9.55 -21.66
N ASP A 618 49.42 8.30 -21.62
CA ASP A 618 50.47 7.80 -22.51
C ASP A 618 50.00 7.76 -23.96
N TRP A 619 48.74 7.37 -24.20
CA TRP A 619 48.15 7.36 -25.53
C TRP A 619 48.00 8.79 -26.09
N ALA A 620 47.52 9.74 -25.28
CA ALA A 620 47.39 11.13 -25.70
C ALA A 620 48.75 11.73 -26.07
N ALA A 621 49.77 11.54 -25.24
CA ALA A 621 51.13 12.02 -25.50
C ALA A 621 51.74 11.41 -26.77
N LYS A 622 51.57 10.09 -26.98
CA LYS A 622 52.09 9.38 -28.15
C LYS A 622 51.48 9.85 -29.47
N ASN A 623 50.19 10.21 -29.47
CA ASN A 623 49.46 10.62 -30.66
C ASN A 623 49.42 12.14 -30.87
N GLY A 624 50.15 12.92 -30.04
CA GLY A 624 50.21 14.37 -30.13
C GLY A 624 48.91 15.07 -29.72
N TRP A 625 48.11 14.44 -28.86
CA TRP A 625 46.94 15.05 -28.23
C TRP A 625 47.33 15.65 -26.90
N THR A 626 46.77 16.80 -26.57
CA THR A 626 46.92 17.35 -25.22
C THR A 626 45.73 16.96 -24.37
N MET A 627 46.00 16.51 -23.16
CA MET A 627 44.98 16.15 -22.19
C MET A 627 44.87 17.23 -21.11
N LEU A 628 43.64 17.68 -20.87
CA LEU A 628 43.28 18.57 -19.77
C LEU A 628 42.42 17.80 -18.76
N ARG A 629 42.85 17.74 -17.51
CA ARG A 629 42.11 17.10 -16.41
C ARG A 629 41.54 18.19 -15.49
N LEU A 630 40.23 18.26 -15.40
CA LEU A 630 39.51 19.24 -14.57
C LEU A 630 39.01 18.55 -13.31
N THR A 631 39.20 19.16 -12.14
CA THR A 631 38.86 18.55 -10.84
C THR A 631 37.77 19.30 -10.07
N ASP A 632 37.64 20.61 -10.27
CA ASP A 632 36.65 21.46 -9.62
C ASP A 632 35.75 22.12 -10.67
N ALA A 633 34.44 22.12 -10.42
CA ALA A 633 33.45 22.74 -11.30
C ALA A 633 33.56 24.28 -11.32
N THR A 634 34.22 24.90 -10.34
CA THR A 634 34.33 26.36 -10.20
C THR A 634 35.52 26.96 -10.97
N THR A 635 36.57 26.18 -11.28
CA THR A 635 37.76 26.64 -12.01
C THR A 635 37.75 26.29 -13.50
N ILE A 636 36.74 25.53 -13.95
CA ILE A 636 36.53 25.08 -15.33
C ILE A 636 36.74 26.23 -16.33
N GLU A 637 36.10 27.37 -16.10
CA GLU A 637 36.10 28.49 -17.05
C GLU A 637 37.51 29.08 -17.21
N GLU A 638 38.26 29.25 -16.12
CA GLU A 638 39.62 29.81 -16.15
C GLU A 638 40.64 28.85 -16.78
N GLU A 639 40.56 27.56 -16.46
CA GLU A 639 41.48 26.52 -16.96
C GLU A 639 41.25 26.22 -18.46
N LEU A 640 40.00 26.11 -18.90
CA LEU A 640 39.66 25.94 -20.31
C LEU A 640 40.02 27.16 -21.15
N THR A 641 39.74 28.37 -20.65
CA THR A 641 40.15 29.62 -21.34
C THR A 641 41.66 29.65 -21.53
N SER A 642 42.42 29.34 -20.48
CA SER A 642 43.89 29.35 -20.54
C SER A 642 44.43 28.32 -21.53
N ALA A 643 43.84 27.12 -21.58
CA ALA A 643 44.23 26.05 -22.51
C ALA A 643 43.88 26.35 -23.98
N LEU A 644 42.82 27.13 -24.23
CA LEU A 644 42.42 27.59 -25.57
C LEU A 644 43.23 28.81 -26.03
N VAL A 645 43.50 29.76 -25.13
CA VAL A 645 44.32 30.96 -25.41
C VAL A 645 45.77 30.59 -25.71
N ALA A 646 46.35 29.62 -24.98
CA ALA A 646 47.67 29.08 -25.26
C ALA A 646 47.81 28.47 -26.68
N ARG A 647 46.69 28.20 -27.36
CA ARG A 647 46.61 27.66 -28.73
C ARG A 647 46.23 28.70 -29.79
N GLY A 648 46.21 29.99 -29.43
CA GLY A 648 45.94 31.08 -30.37
C GLY A 648 44.46 31.34 -30.65
N HIS A 649 43.55 30.84 -29.81
CA HIS A 649 42.12 31.13 -29.94
C HIS A 649 41.73 32.41 -29.17
N SER A 650 41.11 33.37 -29.87
CA SER A 650 40.65 34.62 -29.26
C SER A 650 39.29 34.41 -28.57
N VAL A 651 39.32 34.26 -27.25
CA VAL A 651 38.10 34.18 -26.43
C VAL A 651 37.52 35.60 -26.26
N PRO A 652 36.23 35.87 -26.55
CA PRO A 652 35.67 37.20 -26.40
C PRO A 652 35.75 37.69 -24.95
N CYS A 653 36.30 38.90 -24.76
CA CYS A 653 36.55 39.51 -23.46
C CYS A 653 35.23 39.93 -22.78
N GLY A 654 34.61 39.01 -22.04
CA GLY A 654 33.33 39.24 -21.34
C GLY A 654 33.24 38.69 -19.91
N ALA A 655 34.34 38.22 -19.32
CA ALA A 655 34.35 37.69 -17.94
C ALA A 655 35.59 38.16 -17.16
N ARG A 656 35.78 39.48 -17.03
CA ARG A 656 36.68 40.03 -16.01
C ARG A 656 35.88 40.30 -14.73
N LYS A 657 36.31 39.68 -13.64
CA LYS A 657 35.80 39.79 -12.26
C LYS A 657 35.48 41.24 -11.90
N ALA A 658 34.25 41.50 -11.43
CA ALA A 658 33.90 42.73 -10.74
C ALA A 658 34.67 42.78 -9.40
N GLY A 659 35.65 43.67 -9.32
CA GLY A 659 36.37 43.99 -8.10
C GLY A 659 35.46 44.61 -7.05
N SER A 660 35.74 44.29 -5.79
CA SER A 660 35.11 44.83 -4.59
C SER A 660 35.00 46.36 -4.62
N ALA A 661 33.78 46.87 -4.71
CA ALA A 661 33.47 48.28 -4.49
C ALA A 661 33.13 48.49 -3.00
N THR A 662 33.98 49.26 -2.33
CA THR A 662 33.81 49.81 -1.00
C THR A 662 32.62 50.78 -0.95
N LEU A 663 31.81 50.67 0.11
CA LEU A 663 30.69 51.57 0.45
C LEU A 663 31.18 53.02 0.69
N PRO A 664 30.47 54.07 0.24
CA PRO A 664 30.70 55.41 0.72
C PRO A 664 29.94 55.66 2.02
N ALA A 665 30.65 56.28 2.97
CA ALA A 665 30.12 56.78 4.23
C ALA A 665 29.14 57.93 3.98
N ASN A 666 27.96 57.84 4.58
CA ASN A 666 26.96 58.89 4.59
C ASN A 666 27.40 59.95 5.62
N THR A 667 27.71 61.16 5.15
CA THR A 667 27.77 62.38 5.97
C THR A 667 26.63 63.28 5.54
N ARG A 668 25.58 63.33 6.37
CA ARG A 668 24.88 64.55 6.80
C ARG A 668 23.82 64.19 7.84
#